data_AF-A0A9W9CGS0-F1
#
_entry.id   AF-A0A9W9CGS0-F1
#
_cell.length_a   1.000
_cell.length_b   1.000
_cell.length_c   1.000
_cell.angle_alpha   90.00
_cell.angle_beta   90.00
_cell.angle_gamma   90.00
#
_symmetry.space_group_name_H-M   'P 1'
#
loop_
_entity.id
_entity.type
_entity.pdbx_description
1 polymer ?
#
loop_
_entity_poly.entity_id
_entity_poly.type
_entity_poly.pdbx_seq_one_letter_code
_entity_poly.pdbx_strand_id
1 'polypeptide(L)'
;MHPTASSIADYARRNHHVVVPLLFSVLAATANVHAPVQHQLLIASVSWAAICIPTLFRAGLGSPDAAKRKTHWLAGGFLALSHICERAACDKEGTWSTKGLLPLLAVFLSGRGGLFKHLALPTHASSTNPAKESAAATEQQTQSPSVRILAVITLSASLALVTGFTASSTFALGISSVIFAAVGFVLFESALKSSSDDETFLESSQVPINRNLMRPGSGNGLIRREQFVVLRDVAVVMALVCGLAAYLMEPPITSSTISWEPVYRFGGDSVKTVRHYQTVQLVLVLILVNTLLNALIFLILIDSAEKDFRDLLGRQSKSLGEAVIEYRRRNGITPPPYFDKWYEFATRNGVVLIDEFDTITQTLLPYWSLKPSTIRSRIRNALGNEDSALIAILIRDGSIAKAEGEPDWQRNATAGMMEKFVQYLPDMDLGFNIHDEPRVVVPNDHLSAMVAKAQEVLFALAKKDLPKNSFSPRPSDVSSGKRIEEVSYSRFNRFAHQQTWTHSRLSCPARSQAQQFEDQVVDNLTAYAAGPLNYVLNQTAFTDICNSPSFSGSYGFFERPNAFSVVHELTPIFSQSKISSFQDILYPSPWYWYGKVGYDDWHDTSWENKTNSLYWRGSTTGGFSRKGGWRRQHRQRIVRRLNALDKANISVPVNNEDGTSSVLAHQIQEVDRTLYKPLIDVKFSHIGQCDPGDCDAQREFFYVAEHADGQDAWYYKHLLDMDGNAFSGRFYSFLKSRSLTYKMAVFREWHNEWLRPWVHYIPFSLIGDEHLDLVRWFSGVEVKKGEGEKKEADKGGNGDSLGEKKAREIAERSTEWSGKALRNVDFEAWLFRLLLEYGRVIDDDRENIGYPGP
;
A
#
# COMPACT_ATOMS: atom_id res chain seq x y z
N MET A 1 33.56 -9.92 -26.56
CA MET A 1 32.74 -11.07 -26.08
C MET A 1 32.14 -11.77 -27.29
N HIS A 2 31.79 -13.05 -27.18
CA HIS A 2 31.18 -13.80 -28.28
C HIS A 2 29.78 -13.25 -28.62
N PRO A 3 29.36 -13.14 -29.90
CA PRO A 3 28.08 -12.50 -30.26
C PRO A 3 26.87 -13.10 -29.51
N THR A 4 26.82 -14.43 -29.47
CA THR A 4 25.82 -15.22 -28.74
C THR A 4 25.66 -14.80 -27.26
N ALA A 5 26.77 -14.50 -26.58
CA ALA A 5 26.74 -14.06 -25.18
C ALA A 5 26.19 -12.64 -25.02
N SER A 6 26.36 -11.77 -26.03
CA SER A 6 25.75 -10.44 -26.05
C SER A 6 24.24 -10.53 -26.19
N SER A 7 23.74 -11.35 -27.12
CA SER A 7 22.30 -11.57 -27.31
C SER A 7 21.63 -12.18 -26.08
N ILE A 8 22.28 -13.14 -25.41
CA ILE A 8 21.79 -13.71 -24.15
C ILE A 8 21.77 -12.66 -23.03
N ALA A 9 22.81 -11.81 -22.92
CA ALA A 9 22.87 -10.75 -21.92
C ALA A 9 21.78 -9.68 -22.13
N ASP A 10 21.52 -9.26 -23.37
CA ASP A 10 20.44 -8.29 -23.65
C ASP A 10 19.04 -8.91 -23.54
N TYR A 11 18.87 -10.21 -23.83
CA TYR A 11 17.62 -10.92 -23.54
C TYR A 11 17.37 -11.00 -22.03
N ALA A 12 18.39 -11.34 -21.23
CA ALA A 12 18.30 -11.37 -19.78
C ALA A 12 18.06 -9.98 -19.17
N ARG A 13 18.62 -8.91 -19.76
CA ARG A 13 18.35 -7.51 -19.39
C ARG A 13 16.90 -7.11 -19.67
N ARG A 14 16.34 -7.47 -20.83
CA ARG A 14 14.95 -7.13 -21.18
C ARG A 14 13.94 -7.91 -20.33
N ASN A 15 14.19 -9.19 -20.10
CA ASN A 15 13.29 -10.09 -19.36
C ASN A 15 13.67 -10.30 -17.89
N HIS A 16 14.43 -9.36 -17.30
CA HIS A 16 15.02 -9.50 -15.96
C HIS A 16 13.98 -9.81 -14.87
N HIS A 17 12.76 -9.27 -14.99
CA HIS A 17 11.65 -9.46 -14.05
C HIS A 17 11.15 -10.91 -13.96
N VAL A 18 11.35 -11.74 -14.99
CA VAL A 18 11.12 -13.21 -14.94
C VAL A 18 12.42 -13.97 -14.70
N VAL A 19 13.50 -13.58 -15.38
CA VAL A 19 14.80 -14.28 -15.34
C VAL A 19 15.42 -14.22 -13.94
N VAL A 20 15.36 -13.09 -13.23
CA VAL A 20 15.96 -12.94 -11.90
C VAL A 20 15.23 -13.78 -10.84
N PRO A 21 13.89 -13.73 -10.68
CA PRO A 21 13.20 -14.60 -9.71
C PRO A 21 13.34 -16.10 -10.04
N LEU A 22 13.26 -16.48 -11.32
CA LEU A 22 13.37 -17.89 -11.71
C LEU A 22 14.79 -18.44 -11.50
N LEU A 23 15.82 -17.66 -11.86
CA LEU A 23 17.21 -18.00 -11.55
C LEU A 23 17.46 -18.05 -10.04
N PHE A 24 16.90 -17.11 -9.27
CA PHE A 24 16.94 -17.12 -7.81
C PHE A 24 16.32 -18.40 -7.23
N SER A 25 15.12 -18.79 -7.66
CA SER A 25 14.47 -20.03 -7.20
C SER A 25 15.26 -21.29 -7.55
N VAL A 26 15.83 -21.39 -8.76
CA VAL A 26 16.66 -22.53 -9.18
C VAL A 26 17.97 -22.59 -8.37
N LEU A 27 18.64 -21.46 -8.16
CA LEU A 27 19.86 -21.40 -7.34
C LEU A 27 19.56 -21.70 -5.86
N ALA A 28 18.43 -21.24 -5.32
CA ALA A 28 18.00 -21.52 -3.95
C ALA A 28 17.69 -23.01 -3.73
N ALA A 29 17.00 -23.65 -4.68
CA ALA A 29 16.75 -25.09 -4.66
C ALA A 29 18.08 -25.86 -4.75
N THR A 30 18.95 -25.49 -5.70
CA THR A 30 20.27 -26.12 -5.90
C THR A 30 21.13 -26.03 -4.63
N ALA A 31 21.18 -24.86 -3.99
CA ALA A 31 21.91 -24.64 -2.75
C ALA A 31 21.36 -25.49 -1.59
N ASN A 32 20.04 -25.48 -1.36
CA ASN A 32 19.45 -26.24 -0.25
C ASN A 32 19.58 -27.75 -0.46
N VAL A 33 19.34 -28.28 -1.66
CA VAL A 33 19.44 -29.71 -1.96
C VAL A 33 20.89 -30.19 -1.87
N HIS A 34 21.80 -29.60 -2.64
CA HIS A 34 23.14 -30.19 -2.85
C HIS A 34 24.20 -29.79 -1.81
N ALA A 35 23.91 -28.86 -0.89
CA ALA A 35 24.91 -28.47 0.12
C ALA A 35 25.33 -29.62 1.05
N PRO A 36 26.63 -30.00 1.15
CA PRO A 36 27.09 -31.00 2.08
C PRO A 36 26.93 -30.49 3.52
N VAL A 37 26.08 -31.15 4.31
CA VAL A 37 25.69 -30.75 5.69
C VAL A 37 26.91 -30.43 6.55
N GLN A 38 27.96 -31.25 6.45
CA GLN A 38 29.18 -31.14 7.25
C GLN A 38 30.02 -29.88 6.95
N HIS A 39 29.76 -29.16 5.85
CA HIS A 39 30.51 -27.96 5.42
C HIS A 39 29.58 -26.79 5.06
N GLN A 40 28.36 -26.73 5.62
CA GLN A 40 27.42 -25.63 5.34
C GLN A 40 27.89 -24.30 5.94
N LEU A 41 28.52 -24.31 7.11
CA LEU A 41 29.07 -23.07 7.71
C LEU A 41 30.30 -22.61 6.94
N LEU A 42 31.16 -23.52 6.47
CA LEU A 42 32.27 -23.19 5.59
C LEU A 42 31.81 -22.64 4.24
N ILE A 43 30.79 -23.25 3.60
CA ILE A 43 30.21 -22.72 2.36
C ILE A 43 29.61 -21.34 2.61
N ALA A 44 28.82 -21.15 3.66
CA ALA A 44 28.26 -19.84 4.00
C ALA A 44 29.38 -18.81 4.27
N SER A 45 30.38 -19.17 5.08
CA SER A 45 31.52 -18.32 5.41
C SER A 45 32.28 -17.88 4.15
N VAL A 46 32.63 -18.80 3.26
CA VAL A 46 33.38 -18.49 2.04
C VAL A 46 32.51 -17.81 0.96
N SER A 47 31.20 -18.10 0.89
CA SER A 47 30.26 -17.37 0.01
C SER A 47 30.10 -15.91 0.43
N TRP A 48 29.96 -15.67 1.73
CA TRP A 48 29.92 -14.33 2.29
C TRP A 48 31.30 -13.67 2.23
N ALA A 49 32.42 -14.39 2.39
CA ALA A 49 33.75 -13.85 2.16
C ALA A 49 33.98 -13.46 0.68
N ALA A 50 33.45 -14.22 -0.28
CA ALA A 50 33.51 -13.93 -1.71
C ALA A 50 32.63 -12.72 -2.12
N ILE A 51 31.63 -12.36 -1.31
CA ILE A 51 30.92 -11.06 -1.39
C ILE A 51 31.75 -9.97 -0.68
N CYS A 52 32.24 -10.27 0.51
CA CYS A 52 32.97 -9.38 1.41
C CYS A 52 34.26 -8.82 0.78
N ILE A 53 35.03 -9.62 0.05
CA ILE A 53 36.29 -9.15 -0.57
C ILE A 53 36.01 -8.06 -1.63
N PRO A 54 35.11 -8.27 -2.62
CA PRO A 54 34.66 -7.21 -3.53
C PRO A 54 33.99 -6.01 -2.84
N THR A 55 33.25 -6.18 -1.74
CA THR A 55 32.65 -5.04 -1.02
C THR A 55 33.66 -4.28 -0.19
N LEU A 56 34.61 -4.93 0.50
CA LEU A 56 35.74 -4.30 1.19
C LEU A 56 36.54 -3.40 0.25
N PHE A 57 36.87 -3.89 -0.96
CA PHE A 57 37.61 -3.11 -1.96
C PHE A 57 36.80 -1.93 -2.56
N ARG A 58 35.48 -1.87 -2.38
CA ARG A 58 34.63 -0.77 -2.87
C ARG A 58 34.19 0.20 -1.76
N ALA A 59 33.88 -0.33 -0.58
CA ALA A 59 33.50 0.44 0.60
C ALA A 59 34.71 1.08 1.29
N GLY A 60 35.78 0.31 1.48
CA GLY A 60 36.90 0.62 2.36
C GLY A 60 36.76 -0.04 3.74
N LEU A 61 37.71 0.26 4.64
CA LEU A 61 37.83 -0.35 5.97
C LEU A 61 37.16 0.46 7.11
N GLY A 62 36.75 1.71 6.84
CA GLY A 62 36.12 2.60 7.81
C GLY A 62 34.60 2.45 7.91
N SER A 63 34.04 2.92 9.02
CA SER A 63 32.60 3.13 9.24
C SER A 63 32.46 4.26 10.26
N PRO A 64 31.85 5.42 9.93
CA PRO A 64 31.85 6.57 10.84
C PRO A 64 31.00 6.36 12.10
N ASP A 65 29.80 5.78 11.96
CA ASP A 65 28.83 5.66 13.05
C ASP A 65 28.94 4.33 13.82
N ALA A 66 29.31 4.43 15.09
CA ALA A 66 29.42 3.31 16.02
C ALA A 66 28.06 2.78 16.54
N ALA A 67 26.95 3.48 16.31
CA ALA A 67 25.60 3.01 16.56
C ALA A 67 25.09 2.15 15.38
N LYS A 68 25.11 2.66 14.15
CA LYS A 68 24.60 1.94 12.96
C LYS A 68 25.38 0.64 12.69
N ARG A 69 26.71 0.66 12.86
CA ARG A 69 27.53 -0.57 12.78
C ARG A 69 27.06 -1.68 13.73
N LYS A 70 26.50 -1.36 14.90
CA LYS A 70 25.91 -2.39 15.80
C LYS A 70 24.66 -3.02 15.19
N THR A 71 23.80 -2.25 14.53
CA THR A 71 22.63 -2.79 13.81
C THR A 71 23.06 -3.70 12.67
N HIS A 72 24.07 -3.31 11.88
CA HIS A 72 24.63 -4.15 10.80
C HIS A 72 25.20 -5.47 11.37
N TRP A 73 25.96 -5.38 12.46
CA TRP A 73 26.58 -6.54 13.10
C TRP A 73 25.56 -7.44 13.82
N LEU A 74 24.46 -6.89 14.34
CA LEU A 74 23.34 -7.66 14.87
C LEU A 74 22.58 -8.39 13.75
N ALA A 75 22.33 -7.74 12.60
CA ALA A 75 21.73 -8.38 11.45
C ALA A 75 22.56 -9.58 10.97
N GLY A 76 23.87 -9.38 10.75
CA GLY A 76 24.81 -10.46 10.42
C GLY A 76 24.93 -11.52 11.53
N GLY A 77 24.87 -11.11 12.80
CA GLY A 77 24.92 -12.03 13.94
C GLY A 77 23.70 -12.95 14.03
N PHE A 78 22.49 -12.42 13.83
CA PHE A 78 21.27 -13.23 13.79
C PHE A 78 21.21 -14.14 12.55
N LEU A 79 21.62 -13.66 11.38
CA LEU A 79 21.75 -14.51 10.19
C LEU A 79 22.79 -15.63 10.39
N ALA A 80 23.91 -15.35 11.04
CA ALA A 80 24.93 -16.37 11.35
C ALA A 80 24.43 -17.38 12.39
N LEU A 81 23.75 -16.92 13.45
CA LEU A 81 23.11 -17.79 14.43
C LEU A 81 22.05 -18.70 13.79
N SER A 82 21.32 -18.22 12.77
CA SER A 82 20.40 -19.06 12.01
C SER A 82 21.13 -20.22 11.32
N HIS A 83 22.18 -19.94 10.55
CA HIS A 83 23.00 -20.97 9.90
C HIS A 83 23.68 -21.92 10.91
N ILE A 84 24.08 -21.43 12.08
CA ILE A 84 24.63 -22.27 13.16
C ILE A 84 23.55 -23.20 13.74
N CYS A 85 22.32 -22.72 13.95
CA CYS A 85 21.21 -23.57 14.36
C CYS A 85 20.86 -24.63 13.30
N GLU A 86 20.83 -24.27 12.00
CA GLU A 86 20.66 -25.24 10.91
C GLU A 86 21.75 -26.32 10.94
N ARG A 87 23.02 -25.90 11.08
CA ARG A 87 24.15 -26.82 11.10
C ARG A 87 24.17 -27.71 12.35
N ALA A 88 23.79 -27.17 13.51
CA ALA A 88 23.71 -27.88 14.78
C ALA A 88 22.57 -28.92 14.79
N ALA A 89 21.47 -28.65 14.08
CA ALA A 89 20.35 -29.57 13.96
C ALA A 89 20.71 -30.91 13.28
N CYS A 90 21.82 -30.93 12.54
CA CYS A 90 22.44 -32.08 11.85
C CYS A 90 21.56 -32.87 10.86
N ASP A 91 20.31 -32.47 10.67
CA ASP A 91 19.32 -33.07 9.77
C ASP A 91 18.68 -32.00 8.87
N LYS A 92 18.68 -32.27 7.57
CA LYS A 92 18.08 -31.41 6.54
C LYS A 92 16.57 -31.57 6.42
N GLU A 93 16.02 -32.76 6.67
CA GLU A 93 14.61 -33.03 6.41
C GLU A 93 13.75 -32.39 7.51
N GLY A 94 14.14 -32.56 8.78
CA GLY A 94 13.54 -31.87 9.92
C GLY A 94 13.64 -30.34 9.79
N THR A 95 14.80 -29.79 9.43
CA THR A 95 14.95 -28.33 9.28
C THR A 95 14.23 -27.77 8.05
N TRP A 96 14.17 -28.49 6.93
CA TRP A 96 13.41 -28.06 5.74
C TRP A 96 11.91 -27.88 6.05
N SER A 97 11.33 -28.77 6.87
CA SER A 97 9.94 -28.63 7.31
C SER A 97 9.67 -27.30 8.04
N THR A 98 10.61 -26.85 8.88
CA THR A 98 10.47 -25.56 9.59
C THR A 98 10.72 -24.36 8.67
N LYS A 99 11.61 -24.47 7.67
CA LYS A 99 11.90 -23.37 6.72
C LYS A 99 10.67 -22.90 5.93
N GLY A 100 9.67 -23.75 5.73
CA GLY A 100 8.38 -23.36 5.14
C GLY A 100 7.66 -22.24 5.92
N LEU A 101 7.96 -22.08 7.22
CA LEU A 101 7.40 -21.01 8.06
C LEU A 101 8.15 -19.67 7.91
N LEU A 102 9.33 -19.64 7.28
CA LEU A 102 10.18 -18.44 7.23
C LEU A 102 9.50 -17.23 6.55
N PRO A 103 8.83 -17.34 5.39
CA PRO A 103 8.13 -16.21 4.80
C PRO A 103 7.00 -15.68 5.71
N LEU A 104 6.29 -16.60 6.37
CA LEU A 104 5.17 -16.28 7.26
C LEU A 104 5.67 -15.60 8.54
N LEU A 105 6.77 -16.06 9.13
CA LEU A 105 7.41 -15.43 10.29
C LEU A 105 8.09 -14.09 9.97
N ALA A 106 8.72 -13.96 8.79
CA ALA A 106 9.27 -12.68 8.33
C ALA A 106 8.16 -11.62 8.15
N VAL A 107 7.06 -11.98 7.48
CA VAL A 107 5.88 -11.10 7.33
C VAL A 107 5.24 -10.80 8.69
N PHE A 108 5.12 -11.78 9.59
CA PHE A 108 4.56 -11.58 10.93
C PHE A 108 5.40 -10.66 11.82
N LEU A 109 6.73 -10.76 11.76
CA LEU A 109 7.65 -9.91 12.52
C LEU A 109 7.75 -8.50 11.91
N SER A 110 7.80 -8.38 10.59
CA SER A 110 7.70 -7.10 9.89
C SER A 110 6.36 -6.40 10.16
N GLY A 111 5.26 -7.15 10.26
CA GLY A 111 3.93 -6.65 10.57
C GLY A 111 3.66 -6.35 12.05
N ARG A 112 4.61 -6.61 12.97
CA ARG A 112 4.44 -6.39 14.42
C ARG A 112 5.57 -5.54 15.01
N GLY A 113 5.61 -4.26 14.62
CA GLY A 113 6.58 -3.26 15.09
C GLY A 113 6.68 -3.03 16.61
N GLY A 114 5.80 -3.63 17.42
CA GLY A 114 5.91 -3.63 18.89
C GLY A 114 7.08 -4.46 19.44
N LEU A 115 7.51 -5.54 18.76
CA LEU A 115 8.53 -6.44 19.31
C LEU A 115 9.92 -5.77 19.38
N PHE A 116 10.25 -4.96 18.37
CA PHE A 116 11.55 -4.28 18.27
C PHE A 116 11.75 -3.20 19.34
N LYS A 117 10.68 -2.52 19.80
CA LYS A 117 10.77 -1.53 20.89
C LYS A 117 11.23 -2.11 22.24
N HIS A 118 11.17 -3.44 22.42
CA HIS A 118 11.62 -4.12 23.63
C HIS A 118 12.95 -4.88 23.45
N LEU A 119 13.51 -4.91 22.24
CA LEU A 119 14.87 -5.43 21.95
C LEU A 119 15.94 -4.32 21.94
N ALA A 120 15.52 -3.05 21.95
CA ALA A 120 16.41 -1.91 22.13
C ALA A 120 16.96 -1.87 23.58
N LEU A 121 18.21 -2.29 23.77
CA LEU A 121 18.94 -2.13 25.03
C LEU A 121 19.05 -0.64 25.39
N PRO A 122 18.70 -0.22 26.63
CA PRO A 122 18.62 1.19 26.99
C PRO A 122 20.02 1.81 27.15
N THR A 123 20.43 2.61 26.16
CA THR A 123 21.59 3.51 26.28
C THR A 123 21.22 4.72 27.13
N HIS A 124 21.45 4.65 28.44
CA HIS A 124 21.40 5.82 29.32
C HIS A 124 22.48 6.84 28.90
N ALA A 125 22.06 7.94 28.26
CA ALA A 125 22.89 9.12 28.10
C ALA A 125 22.97 9.85 29.46
N SER A 126 24.16 9.89 30.06
CA SER A 126 24.39 10.64 31.29
C SER A 126 24.44 12.15 30.98
N SER A 127 23.64 12.95 31.69
CA SER A 127 23.69 14.40 31.62
C SER A 127 24.33 14.98 32.87
N THR A 128 25.53 15.55 32.72
CA THR A 128 26.29 16.16 33.81
C THR A 128 26.21 17.68 33.76
N ASN A 129 25.37 18.30 34.60
CA ASN A 129 25.86 19.16 35.69
C ASN A 129 24.72 19.76 36.55
N PRO A 130 25.00 20.22 37.80
CA PRO A 130 23.97 20.38 38.82
C PRO A 130 23.65 21.84 39.21
N ALA A 131 22.40 22.08 39.61
CA ALA A 131 22.02 23.18 40.51
C ALA A 131 20.68 22.88 41.21
N LYS A 132 20.55 23.26 42.48
CA LYS A 132 19.35 23.21 43.34
C LYS A 132 18.82 21.82 43.74
N GLU A 133 19.45 21.25 44.77
CA GLU A 133 18.72 20.65 45.91
C GLU A 133 17.91 21.76 46.64
N SER A 134 16.95 21.53 47.54
CA SER A 134 16.36 20.32 48.17
C SER A 134 14.82 20.59 48.35
N ALA A 135 13.95 19.94 49.14
CA ALA A 135 13.94 18.83 50.12
C ALA A 135 12.44 18.42 50.32
N ALA A 136 12.04 17.28 50.90
CA ALA A 136 12.68 15.97 51.11
C ALA A 136 11.60 14.95 51.59
N ALA A 137 11.83 13.65 51.33
CA ALA A 137 11.10 12.47 51.87
C ALA A 137 9.60 12.33 51.50
N THR A 138 8.99 11.14 51.46
CA THR A 138 9.39 9.80 51.93
C THR A 138 9.14 8.70 50.87
N GLU A 139 9.66 7.49 51.11
CA GLU A 139 9.81 6.38 50.16
C GLU A 139 8.53 5.62 49.75
N GLN A 140 8.54 5.04 48.54
CA GLN A 140 8.36 3.58 48.36
C GLN A 140 9.04 3.08 47.08
N GLN A 141 9.41 1.79 47.06
CA GLN A 141 10.45 1.25 46.17
C GLN A 141 9.91 0.66 44.84
N THR A 142 10.57 0.95 43.72
CA THR A 142 10.20 0.42 42.38
C THR A 142 11.28 -0.51 41.82
N GLN A 143 10.93 -1.73 41.41
CA GLN A 143 11.81 -2.63 40.67
C GLN A 143 11.55 -2.53 39.16
N SER A 144 12.62 -2.55 38.34
CA SER A 144 12.53 -2.28 36.90
C SER A 144 12.23 -3.53 36.04
N PRO A 145 11.55 -3.38 34.88
CA PRO A 145 11.11 -4.53 34.06
C PRO A 145 12.23 -5.20 33.25
N SER A 146 13.40 -4.57 33.08
CA SER A 146 14.50 -5.06 32.23
C SER A 146 14.97 -6.47 32.62
N VAL A 147 15.15 -6.71 33.93
CA VAL A 147 15.58 -8.01 34.46
C VAL A 147 14.59 -9.13 34.12
N ARG A 148 13.29 -8.84 34.02
CA ARG A 148 12.26 -9.83 33.70
C ARG A 148 12.37 -10.34 32.26
N ILE A 149 12.77 -9.51 31.30
CA ILE A 149 12.88 -9.93 29.89
C ILE A 149 14.12 -10.82 29.69
N LEU A 150 15.27 -10.44 30.26
CA LEU A 150 16.47 -11.28 30.21
C LEU A 150 16.25 -12.60 30.96
N ALA A 151 15.56 -12.57 32.10
CA ALA A 151 15.13 -13.77 32.81
C ALA A 151 14.18 -14.63 31.96
N VAL A 152 13.17 -14.07 31.30
CA VAL A 152 12.23 -14.83 30.44
C VAL A 152 12.95 -15.47 29.25
N ILE A 153 13.88 -14.77 28.59
CA ILE A 153 14.65 -15.36 27.47
C ILE A 153 15.55 -16.49 27.97
N THR A 154 16.28 -16.27 29.07
CA THR A 154 17.19 -17.27 29.67
C THR A 154 16.41 -18.48 30.21
N LEU A 155 15.24 -18.24 30.80
CA LEU A 155 14.32 -19.28 31.30
C LEU A 155 13.67 -20.03 30.14
N SER A 156 13.33 -19.38 29.02
CA SER A 156 12.77 -20.06 27.84
C SER A 156 13.82 -20.95 27.16
N ALA A 157 15.07 -20.47 27.03
CA ALA A 157 16.18 -21.28 26.54
C ALA A 157 16.48 -22.45 27.49
N SER A 158 16.49 -22.21 28.81
CA SER A 158 16.63 -23.27 29.82
C SER A 158 15.47 -24.27 29.79
N LEU A 159 14.22 -23.81 29.59
CA LEU A 159 13.04 -24.67 29.55
C LEU A 159 13.07 -25.55 28.30
N ALA A 160 13.47 -25.02 27.15
CA ALA A 160 13.69 -25.80 25.93
C ALA A 160 14.83 -26.84 26.07
N LEU A 161 15.77 -26.64 26.99
CA LEU A 161 16.80 -27.62 27.35
C LEU A 161 16.35 -28.63 28.43
N VAL A 162 15.26 -28.34 29.16
CA VAL A 162 14.81 -29.12 30.33
C VAL A 162 13.53 -29.92 30.07
N THR A 163 12.63 -29.48 29.19
CA THR A 163 11.39 -30.20 28.87
C THR A 163 11.63 -31.36 27.91
N GLY A 164 12.26 -32.43 28.39
CA GLY A 164 12.35 -33.68 27.65
C GLY A 164 11.02 -34.40 27.58
N PHE A 165 10.30 -34.26 26.46
CA PHE A 165 9.62 -35.39 25.78
C PHE A 165 9.18 -35.04 24.34
N THR A 166 9.54 -35.91 23.40
CA THR A 166 9.00 -36.07 22.02
C THR A 166 9.22 -34.99 20.94
N ALA A 167 9.64 -33.76 21.25
CA ALA A 167 10.23 -32.89 20.23
C ALA A 167 11.71 -33.27 20.02
N SER A 168 12.14 -33.48 18.76
CA SER A 168 13.58 -33.66 18.48
C SER A 168 14.32 -32.33 18.66
N SER A 169 15.57 -32.39 19.13
CA SER A 169 16.44 -31.20 19.24
C SER A 169 16.59 -30.48 17.89
N THR A 170 16.63 -31.24 16.80
CA THR A 170 16.55 -30.78 15.40
C THR A 170 15.36 -29.84 15.15
N PHE A 171 14.15 -30.16 15.64
CA PHE A 171 12.96 -29.34 15.41
C PHE A 171 13.01 -28.01 16.17
N ALA A 172 13.47 -28.05 17.43
CA ALA A 172 13.69 -26.83 18.22
C ALA A 172 14.74 -25.92 17.56
N LEU A 173 15.87 -26.50 17.12
CA LEU A 173 16.92 -25.77 16.39
C LEU A 173 16.44 -25.25 15.03
N GLY A 174 15.55 -25.97 14.33
CA GLY A 174 14.89 -25.49 13.12
C GLY A 174 14.02 -24.25 13.36
N ILE A 175 13.20 -24.26 14.40
CA ILE A 175 12.40 -23.08 14.80
C ILE A 175 13.31 -21.91 15.21
N SER A 176 14.36 -22.15 16.01
CA SER A 176 15.35 -21.11 16.34
C SER A 176 16.05 -20.55 15.10
N SER A 177 16.46 -21.40 14.16
CA SER A 177 17.00 -20.99 12.86
C SER A 177 16.05 -20.04 12.14
N VAL A 178 14.77 -20.41 12.02
CA VAL A 178 13.78 -19.62 11.28
C VAL A 178 13.47 -18.28 11.98
N ILE A 179 13.43 -18.25 13.31
CA ILE A 179 13.26 -17.00 14.08
C ILE A 179 14.49 -16.10 13.89
N PHE A 180 15.71 -16.63 14.01
CA PHE A 180 16.93 -15.86 13.81
C PHE A 180 17.12 -15.40 12.37
N ALA A 181 16.69 -16.20 11.38
CA ALA A 181 16.65 -15.79 9.98
C ALA A 181 15.66 -14.63 9.78
N ALA A 182 14.43 -14.76 10.28
CA ALA A 182 13.40 -13.72 10.13
C ALA A 182 13.80 -12.40 10.82
N VAL A 183 14.31 -12.45 12.05
CA VAL A 183 14.85 -11.27 12.75
C VAL A 183 16.08 -10.71 12.03
N GLY A 184 16.99 -11.56 11.57
CA GLY A 184 18.19 -11.18 10.83
C GLY A 184 17.87 -10.50 9.49
N PHE A 185 16.91 -11.03 8.73
CA PHE A 185 16.45 -10.42 7.47
C PHE A 185 15.70 -9.11 7.70
N VAL A 186 14.82 -9.01 8.72
CA VAL A 186 14.15 -7.73 9.03
C VAL A 186 15.17 -6.68 9.53
N LEU A 187 16.18 -7.06 10.31
CA LEU A 187 17.28 -6.17 10.69
C LEU A 187 18.17 -5.80 9.49
N PHE A 188 18.42 -6.72 8.55
CA PHE A 188 19.21 -6.46 7.35
C PHE A 188 18.45 -5.56 6.36
N GLU A 189 17.15 -5.77 6.17
CA GLU A 189 16.29 -4.88 5.39
C GLU A 189 16.20 -3.50 6.03
N SER A 190 16.05 -3.44 7.36
CA SER A 190 16.08 -2.18 8.13
C SER A 190 17.44 -1.48 8.05
N ALA A 191 18.55 -2.22 8.03
CA ALA A 191 19.90 -1.67 7.85
C ALA A 191 20.14 -1.19 6.40
N LEU A 192 19.70 -1.95 5.40
CA LEU A 192 19.78 -1.54 3.99
C LEU A 192 18.95 -0.27 3.75
N LYS A 193 17.71 -0.22 4.24
CA LYS A 193 16.88 0.99 4.27
C LYS A 193 17.62 2.12 4.97
N SER A 194 18.10 1.88 6.19
CA SER A 194 18.90 2.83 6.97
C SER A 194 20.17 3.33 6.26
N SER A 195 20.74 2.60 5.29
CA SER A 195 21.91 3.06 4.50
C SER A 195 21.51 3.84 3.24
N SER A 196 20.39 3.48 2.61
CA SER A 196 19.67 4.38 1.70
C SER A 196 18.96 5.54 2.43
N ASP A 197 19.05 5.59 3.77
CA ASP A 197 18.73 6.71 4.65
C ASP A 197 19.98 7.38 5.30
N ASP A 198 21.22 6.96 4.98
CA ASP A 198 22.47 7.49 5.58
C ASP A 198 23.53 8.02 4.59
N GLU A 199 23.69 7.44 3.40
CA GLU A 199 24.51 8.14 2.39
C GLU A 199 23.80 9.41 1.89
N THR A 200 22.48 9.31 1.96
CA THR A 200 21.39 10.24 2.30
C THR A 200 21.72 11.31 3.36
N PHE A 201 22.93 11.31 3.92
CA PHE A 201 23.56 12.36 4.73
C PHE A 201 25.05 12.62 4.41
N LEU A 202 25.73 11.75 3.63
CA LEU A 202 27.19 11.76 3.41
C LEU A 202 27.67 12.14 2.01
N GLU A 203 26.88 11.96 0.95
CA GLU A 203 27.17 12.59 -0.36
C GLU A 203 27.04 14.13 -0.34
N SER A 204 27.05 14.77 0.85
CA SER A 204 27.25 16.21 1.05
C SER A 204 28.65 16.60 1.52
N SER A 205 29.69 15.78 1.25
CA SER A 205 31.12 16.16 1.34
C SER A 205 32.10 15.47 0.32
N GLN A 206 32.59 16.23 -0.71
CA GLN A 206 33.82 16.08 -1.58
C GLN A 206 33.87 15.24 -2.93
N VAL A 207 34.72 15.60 -3.94
CA VAL A 207 35.05 14.78 -5.18
C VAL A 207 36.43 14.06 -5.17
N PRO A 208 37.53 14.34 -5.98
CA PRO A 208 37.91 15.49 -6.85
C PRO A 208 38.08 15.20 -8.39
N ILE A 209 37.71 16.18 -9.24
CA ILE A 209 38.36 16.68 -10.49
C ILE A 209 38.90 15.70 -11.60
N ASN A 210 38.13 15.60 -12.71
CA ASN A 210 38.50 15.83 -14.14
C ASN A 210 39.71 15.11 -14.85
N ARG A 211 39.45 14.15 -15.77
CA ARG A 211 39.71 14.28 -17.25
C ARG A 211 39.40 13.03 -18.12
N ASN A 212 38.62 13.27 -19.18
CA ASN A 212 38.64 12.66 -20.54
C ASN A 212 38.98 11.16 -20.73
N LEU A 213 37.99 10.27 -20.60
CA LEU A 213 37.72 9.19 -21.59
C LEU A 213 36.27 8.70 -21.45
N MET A 214 35.72 7.98 -22.46
CA MET A 214 34.33 7.50 -22.47
C MET A 214 34.00 6.55 -21.30
N ARG A 215 32.93 6.83 -20.52
CA ARG A 215 31.99 5.83 -19.98
C ARG A 215 30.76 6.45 -19.28
N PRO A 216 29.59 5.78 -19.28
CA PRO A 216 28.41 6.21 -18.53
C PRO A 216 28.35 5.64 -17.11
N GLY A 217 27.86 6.45 -16.15
CA GLY A 217 27.40 6.04 -14.82
C GLY A 217 28.40 6.28 -13.68
N SER A 218 28.01 7.10 -12.70
CA SER A 218 28.74 7.27 -11.42
C SER A 218 27.84 7.47 -10.19
N GLY A 219 26.66 8.07 -10.28
CA GLY A 219 25.71 8.19 -9.15
C GLY A 219 25.19 6.85 -8.61
N ASN A 220 25.16 5.81 -9.45
CA ASN A 220 24.96 4.41 -9.02
C ASN A 220 26.21 3.80 -8.34
N GLY A 221 27.21 4.60 -7.98
CA GLY A 221 28.48 4.18 -7.40
C GLY A 221 28.52 4.31 -5.87
N LEU A 222 28.00 5.43 -5.35
CA LEU A 222 27.99 5.73 -3.92
C LEU A 222 26.85 5.00 -3.19
N ILE A 223 25.59 5.03 -3.64
CA ILE A 223 24.56 4.24 -2.88
C ILE A 223 24.87 2.73 -2.93
N ARG A 224 25.54 2.30 -3.99
CA ARG A 224 26.22 1.01 -4.02
C ARG A 224 27.26 0.85 -2.92
N ARG A 225 28.14 1.83 -2.69
CA ARG A 225 29.15 1.89 -1.62
C ARG A 225 28.58 1.81 -0.22
N GLU A 226 27.57 2.59 0.19
CA GLU A 226 26.98 2.44 1.54
C GLU A 226 26.13 1.17 1.68
N GLN A 227 25.42 0.75 0.63
CA GLN A 227 24.82 -0.60 0.61
C GLN A 227 25.91 -1.69 0.62
N PHE A 228 27.09 -1.44 0.06
CA PHE A 228 28.28 -2.28 0.20
C PHE A 228 28.95 -2.13 1.56
N VAL A 229 28.70 -1.08 2.36
CA VAL A 229 29.11 -0.96 3.77
C VAL A 229 28.22 -1.83 4.65
N VAL A 230 26.90 -1.77 4.50
CA VAL A 230 25.98 -2.70 5.20
C VAL A 230 26.24 -4.13 4.75
N LEU A 231 26.33 -4.39 3.44
CA LEU A 231 26.63 -5.71 2.89
C LEU A 231 28.03 -6.19 3.29
N ARG A 232 29.04 -5.31 3.40
CA ARG A 232 30.36 -5.62 3.99
C ARG A 232 30.21 -6.01 5.45
N ASP A 233 29.59 -5.18 6.28
CA ASP A 233 29.51 -5.41 7.72
C ASP A 233 28.75 -6.70 8.05
N VAL A 234 27.63 -6.93 7.36
CA VAL A 234 26.89 -8.19 7.43
C VAL A 234 27.72 -9.35 6.89
N ALA A 235 28.38 -9.21 5.73
CA ALA A 235 29.22 -10.27 5.17
C ALA A 235 30.48 -10.57 6.00
N VAL A 236 31.06 -9.59 6.69
CA VAL A 236 32.18 -9.75 7.63
C VAL A 236 31.73 -10.55 8.84
N VAL A 237 30.61 -10.17 9.46
CA VAL A 237 30.09 -10.91 10.63
C VAL A 237 29.64 -12.32 10.20
N MET A 238 28.95 -12.46 9.07
CA MET A 238 28.63 -13.77 8.49
C MET A 238 29.88 -14.63 8.26
N ALA A 239 30.89 -14.08 7.58
CA ALA A 239 32.12 -14.81 7.25
C ALA A 239 32.91 -15.22 8.50
N LEU A 240 33.07 -14.31 9.47
CA LEU A 240 33.82 -14.56 10.70
C LEU A 240 33.08 -15.48 11.66
N VAL A 241 31.78 -15.26 11.91
CA VAL A 241 31.00 -16.06 12.85
C VAL A 241 30.73 -17.46 12.29
N CYS A 242 30.33 -17.58 11.01
CA CYS A 242 30.21 -18.91 10.38
C CYS A 242 31.58 -19.56 10.17
N GLY A 243 32.66 -18.81 9.95
CA GLY A 243 34.01 -19.35 9.80
C GLY A 243 34.60 -19.90 11.10
N LEU A 244 34.41 -19.18 12.21
CA LEU A 244 34.78 -19.66 13.55
C LEU A 244 33.91 -20.86 13.96
N ALA A 245 32.60 -20.80 13.71
CA ALA A 245 31.72 -21.94 13.96
C ALA A 245 32.04 -23.14 13.06
N ALA A 246 32.45 -22.94 11.80
CA ALA A 246 32.96 -24.01 10.95
C ALA A 246 34.23 -24.63 11.56
N TYR A 247 35.22 -23.83 11.98
CA TYR A 247 36.44 -24.33 12.64
C TYR A 247 36.15 -25.13 13.93
N LEU A 248 35.06 -24.82 14.65
CA LEU A 248 34.68 -25.47 15.90
C LEU A 248 33.69 -26.64 15.74
N MET A 249 32.90 -26.68 14.66
CA MET A 249 31.75 -27.61 14.49
C MET A 249 31.80 -28.44 13.20
N GLU A 250 32.69 -28.11 12.27
CA GLU A 250 32.84 -28.79 10.97
C GLU A 250 34.23 -29.46 10.88
N PRO A 251 34.32 -30.69 10.34
CA PRO A 251 35.60 -31.39 10.27
C PRO A 251 36.55 -30.69 9.28
N PRO A 252 37.86 -30.66 9.55
CA PRO A 252 38.83 -30.06 8.63
C PRO A 252 38.86 -30.83 7.31
N ILE A 253 38.93 -30.12 6.19
CA ILE A 253 39.03 -30.72 4.85
C ILE A 253 40.46 -31.23 4.63
N THR A 254 40.71 -32.45 5.10
CA THR A 254 41.95 -33.19 4.82
C THR A 254 41.68 -34.36 3.88
N SER A 255 42.73 -35.03 3.42
CA SER A 255 42.63 -36.28 2.65
C SER A 255 42.22 -37.50 3.49
N SER A 256 42.20 -37.38 4.83
CA SER A 256 41.90 -38.47 5.77
C SER A 256 40.60 -38.33 6.57
N THR A 257 39.99 -37.14 6.63
CA THR A 257 38.83 -36.83 7.51
C THR A 257 37.50 -36.60 6.80
N ILE A 258 37.35 -37.07 5.55
CA ILE A 258 36.08 -36.99 4.81
C ILE A 258 35.22 -38.22 5.13
N SER A 259 34.30 -38.06 6.09
CA SER A 259 33.31 -39.08 6.48
C SER A 259 31.92 -38.75 5.92
N TRP A 260 31.75 -38.89 4.61
CA TRP A 260 30.44 -39.27 4.07
C TRP A 260 30.19 -40.74 4.47
N GLU A 261 29.37 -40.95 5.49
CA GLU A 261 28.94 -42.29 5.94
C GLU A 261 27.46 -42.26 6.37
N PRO A 262 26.78 -43.43 6.36
CA PRO A 262 27.29 -44.74 5.95
C PRO A 262 27.21 -44.97 4.44
N VAL A 263 28.17 -45.73 3.89
CA VAL A 263 28.00 -46.85 2.93
C VAL A 263 29.36 -47.25 2.36
N TYR A 264 29.74 -48.50 2.66
CA TYR A 264 30.93 -49.26 2.23
C TYR A 264 32.31 -48.57 2.21
N ARG A 265 33.10 -48.93 3.22
CA ARG A 265 34.57 -48.92 3.16
C ARG A 265 35.05 -49.97 2.17
N PHE A 266 35.80 -49.56 1.15
CA PHE A 266 36.77 -50.42 0.46
C PHE A 266 38.12 -49.71 0.43
N GLY A 267 39.20 -50.47 0.68
CA GLY A 267 40.54 -49.93 0.88
C GLY A 267 41.21 -49.50 -0.43
N GLY A 268 42.01 -48.43 -0.35
CA GLY A 268 42.76 -47.87 -1.47
C GLY A 268 42.73 -46.35 -1.44
N ASP A 269 43.88 -45.72 -1.18
CA ASP A 269 43.95 -44.26 -0.95
C ASP A 269 43.55 -43.43 -2.19
N SER A 270 43.67 -44.01 -3.39
CA SER A 270 43.13 -43.46 -4.64
C SER A 270 41.63 -43.07 -4.53
N VAL A 271 40.80 -43.89 -3.87
CA VAL A 271 39.36 -43.60 -3.72
C VAL A 271 39.13 -42.42 -2.77
N LYS A 272 39.98 -42.25 -1.74
CA LYS A 272 39.96 -41.08 -0.86
C LYS A 272 40.27 -39.81 -1.65
N THR A 273 41.29 -39.84 -2.52
CA THR A 273 41.66 -38.71 -3.38
C THR A 273 40.51 -38.29 -4.30
N VAL A 274 39.82 -39.23 -4.94
CA VAL A 274 38.67 -38.93 -5.81
C VAL A 274 37.49 -38.34 -5.03
N ARG A 275 37.12 -38.93 -3.88
CA ARG A 275 36.05 -38.38 -3.02
C ARG A 275 36.42 -36.98 -2.48
N HIS A 276 37.69 -36.76 -2.10
CA HIS A 276 38.20 -35.45 -1.70
C HIS A 276 38.06 -34.41 -2.82
N TYR A 277 38.44 -34.76 -4.05
CA TYR A 277 38.31 -33.87 -5.20
C TYR A 277 36.84 -33.52 -5.49
N GLN A 278 35.93 -34.49 -5.40
CA GLN A 278 34.49 -34.28 -5.59
C GLN A 278 33.86 -33.41 -4.49
N THR A 279 34.19 -33.64 -3.21
CA THR A 279 33.70 -32.80 -2.10
C THR A 279 34.21 -31.36 -2.22
N VAL A 280 35.49 -31.17 -2.56
CA VAL A 280 36.08 -29.83 -2.76
C VAL A 280 35.43 -29.12 -3.97
N GLN A 281 35.24 -29.82 -5.09
CA GLN A 281 34.53 -29.24 -6.25
C GLN A 281 33.08 -28.87 -5.94
N LEU A 282 32.35 -29.71 -5.21
CA LEU A 282 30.96 -29.43 -4.81
C LEU A 282 30.88 -28.20 -3.90
N VAL A 283 31.76 -28.10 -2.89
CA VAL A 283 31.90 -26.92 -2.02
C VAL A 283 32.18 -25.66 -2.86
N LEU A 284 33.13 -25.69 -3.80
CA LEU A 284 33.48 -24.56 -4.66
C LEU A 284 32.33 -24.11 -5.59
N VAL A 285 31.58 -25.06 -6.18
CA VAL A 285 30.40 -24.76 -7.00
C VAL A 285 29.30 -24.13 -6.15
N LEU A 286 29.05 -24.65 -4.96
CA LEU A 286 28.01 -24.12 -4.07
C LEU A 286 28.35 -22.75 -3.50
N ILE A 287 29.63 -22.44 -3.29
CA ILE A 287 30.09 -21.08 -2.95
C ILE A 287 29.65 -20.10 -4.05
N LEU A 288 29.92 -20.41 -5.32
CA LEU A 288 29.49 -19.59 -6.46
C LEU A 288 27.97 -19.45 -6.54
N VAL A 289 27.21 -20.53 -6.33
CA VAL A 289 25.74 -20.54 -6.31
C VAL A 289 25.16 -19.63 -5.22
N ASN A 290 25.68 -19.71 -3.99
CA ASN A 290 25.19 -18.88 -2.87
C ASN A 290 25.62 -17.40 -3.01
N THR A 291 26.84 -17.14 -3.49
CA THR A 291 27.28 -15.77 -3.83
C THR A 291 26.39 -15.13 -4.90
N LEU A 292 25.97 -15.88 -5.93
CA LEU A 292 25.00 -15.41 -6.93
C LEU A 292 23.61 -15.19 -6.31
N LEU A 293 23.13 -16.12 -5.49
CA LEU A 293 21.80 -16.07 -4.88
C LEU A 293 21.58 -14.78 -4.07
N ASN A 294 22.53 -14.45 -3.19
CA ASN A 294 22.47 -13.28 -2.31
C ASN A 294 22.51 -11.96 -3.09
N ALA A 295 23.13 -11.94 -4.28
CA ALA A 295 23.20 -10.75 -5.13
C ALA A 295 21.89 -10.46 -5.89
N LEU A 296 21.02 -11.46 -6.08
CA LEU A 296 19.77 -11.31 -6.84
C LEU A 296 18.62 -10.72 -6.02
N ILE A 297 18.52 -11.04 -4.72
CA ILE A 297 17.48 -10.52 -3.80
C ILE A 297 17.44 -8.99 -3.86
N PHE A 298 18.61 -8.37 -3.77
CA PHE A 298 18.78 -6.93 -3.70
C PHE A 298 18.20 -6.16 -4.92
N LEU A 299 18.15 -6.78 -6.09
CA LEU A 299 17.69 -6.14 -7.34
C LEU A 299 16.16 -6.12 -7.50
N ILE A 300 15.40 -6.84 -6.67
CA ILE A 300 13.96 -7.05 -6.86
C ILE A 300 13.11 -5.90 -6.28
N LEU A 301 13.66 -5.10 -5.36
CA LEU A 301 12.90 -4.24 -4.43
C LEU A 301 12.66 -2.78 -4.89
N ILE A 302 13.17 -2.37 -6.06
CA ILE A 302 13.38 -0.92 -6.37
C ILE A 302 12.35 -0.32 -7.37
N ASP A 303 11.59 -1.13 -8.13
CA ASP A 303 10.69 -0.68 -9.20
C ASP A 303 9.22 -1.15 -8.99
N SER A 304 8.72 -1.17 -7.75
CA SER A 304 7.47 -1.86 -7.42
C SER A 304 6.23 -1.34 -8.15
N ALA A 305 5.81 -0.09 -7.92
CA ALA A 305 4.49 0.38 -8.37
C ALA A 305 4.26 0.30 -9.90
N GLU A 306 5.24 0.71 -10.72
CA GLU A 306 5.13 0.61 -12.18
C GLU A 306 5.24 -0.84 -12.66
N LYS A 307 5.95 -1.73 -11.94
CA LYS A 307 5.99 -3.17 -12.23
C LYS A 307 4.69 -3.87 -11.85
N ASP A 308 4.17 -3.65 -10.64
CA ASP A 308 2.95 -4.27 -10.14
C ASP A 308 1.75 -3.93 -11.04
N PHE A 309 1.72 -2.71 -11.61
CA PHE A 309 0.73 -2.34 -12.61
C PHE A 309 0.92 -3.05 -13.97
N ARG A 310 2.17 -3.20 -14.45
CA ARG A 310 2.46 -4.00 -15.67
C ARG A 310 2.09 -5.47 -15.48
N ASP A 311 2.44 -6.06 -14.33
CA ASP A 311 2.12 -7.45 -13.98
C ASP A 311 0.59 -7.63 -13.83
N LEU A 312 -0.13 -6.63 -13.32
CA LEU A 312 -1.60 -6.58 -13.29
C LEU A 312 -2.23 -6.56 -14.69
N LEU A 313 -1.70 -5.77 -15.64
CA LEU A 313 -2.18 -5.75 -17.03
C LEU A 313 -1.85 -7.06 -17.76
N GLY A 314 -0.68 -7.63 -17.51
CA GLY A 314 -0.24 -8.89 -18.09
C GLY A 314 -1.14 -10.07 -17.72
N ARG A 315 -1.59 -10.13 -16.47
CA ARG A 315 -2.39 -11.25 -15.93
C ARG A 315 -3.91 -11.19 -16.19
N GLN A 316 -4.42 -10.18 -16.90
CA GLN A 316 -5.87 -10.11 -17.20
C GLN A 316 -6.31 -11.24 -18.15
N SER A 317 -7.43 -11.89 -17.87
CA SER A 317 -8.03 -12.99 -18.65
C SER A 317 -8.27 -12.63 -20.12
N LYS A 318 -7.88 -13.50 -21.05
CA LYS A 318 -8.03 -13.33 -22.51
C LYS A 318 -9.17 -14.15 -23.12
N SER A 319 -9.76 -15.07 -22.36
CA SER A 319 -10.94 -15.84 -22.74
C SER A 319 -12.00 -15.90 -21.63
N LEU A 320 -13.24 -16.25 -22.01
CA LEU A 320 -14.33 -16.46 -21.04
C LEU A 320 -14.02 -17.60 -20.07
N GLY A 321 -13.35 -18.66 -20.55
CA GLY A 321 -12.89 -19.77 -19.70
C GLY A 321 -11.88 -19.31 -18.64
N GLU A 322 -10.88 -18.51 -19.02
CA GLU A 322 -9.92 -17.90 -18.09
C GLU A 322 -10.64 -17.01 -17.06
N ALA A 323 -11.55 -16.14 -17.49
CA ALA A 323 -12.29 -15.25 -16.60
C ALA A 323 -13.16 -16.00 -15.58
N VAL A 324 -13.74 -17.14 -15.95
CA VAL A 324 -14.47 -18.02 -15.03
C VAL A 324 -13.53 -18.71 -14.03
N ILE A 325 -12.34 -19.13 -14.47
CA ILE A 325 -11.31 -19.76 -13.61
C ILE A 325 -10.75 -18.75 -12.62
N GLU A 326 -10.36 -17.56 -13.08
CA GLU A 326 -9.83 -16.47 -12.25
C GLU A 326 -10.90 -15.96 -11.26
N TYR A 327 -12.15 -15.82 -11.69
CA TYR A 327 -13.27 -15.53 -10.79
C TYR A 327 -13.37 -16.56 -9.66
N ARG A 328 -13.35 -17.87 -9.98
CA ARG A 328 -13.41 -18.94 -8.97
C ARG A 328 -12.21 -18.89 -8.03
N ARG A 329 -11.01 -18.62 -8.56
CA ARG A 329 -9.77 -18.49 -7.79
C ARG A 329 -9.79 -17.31 -6.80
N ARG A 330 -10.47 -16.20 -7.12
CA ARG A 330 -10.64 -15.05 -6.20
C ARG A 330 -11.80 -15.23 -5.23
N ASN A 331 -12.97 -15.61 -5.73
CA ASN A 331 -14.24 -15.51 -5.00
C ASN A 331 -14.69 -16.83 -4.35
N GLY A 332 -14.03 -17.95 -4.66
CA GLY A 332 -14.33 -19.28 -4.11
C GLY A 332 -15.62 -19.93 -4.63
N ILE A 333 -16.41 -19.23 -5.42
CA ILE A 333 -17.70 -19.68 -5.98
C ILE A 333 -17.72 -19.51 -7.51
N THR A 334 -18.72 -20.11 -8.18
CA THR A 334 -18.98 -19.81 -9.60
C THR A 334 -19.42 -18.36 -9.80
N PRO A 335 -19.25 -17.76 -10.98
CA PRO A 335 -19.84 -16.45 -11.28
C PRO A 335 -21.38 -16.44 -11.20
N PRO A 336 -22.03 -15.26 -11.15
CA PRO A 336 -23.48 -15.12 -11.21
C PRO A 336 -24.03 -15.54 -12.59
N PRO A 337 -25.36 -15.73 -12.72
CA PRO A 337 -26.00 -15.92 -14.03
C PRO A 337 -25.66 -14.78 -15.01
N TYR A 338 -25.65 -15.10 -16.31
CA TYR A 338 -25.33 -14.18 -17.41
C TYR A 338 -23.95 -13.49 -17.34
N PHE A 339 -22.99 -14.06 -16.59
CA PHE A 339 -21.58 -13.64 -16.62
C PHE A 339 -20.99 -13.70 -18.03
N ASP A 340 -21.46 -14.61 -18.90
CA ASP A 340 -21.10 -14.66 -20.32
C ASP A 340 -21.54 -13.40 -21.08
N LYS A 341 -22.73 -12.85 -20.79
CA LYS A 341 -23.25 -11.61 -21.39
C LYS A 341 -22.52 -10.38 -20.86
N TRP A 342 -22.13 -10.39 -19.58
CA TRP A 342 -21.22 -9.38 -19.03
C TRP A 342 -19.84 -9.42 -19.70
N TYR A 343 -19.26 -10.61 -19.87
CA TYR A 343 -17.95 -10.76 -20.52
C TYR A 343 -18.00 -10.36 -22.01
N GLU A 344 -19.07 -10.73 -22.73
CA GLU A 344 -19.36 -10.29 -24.09
C GLU A 344 -19.45 -8.75 -24.17
N PHE A 345 -20.14 -8.11 -23.23
CA PHE A 345 -20.22 -6.65 -23.14
C PHE A 345 -18.85 -6.01 -22.86
N ALA A 346 -18.10 -6.53 -21.88
CA ALA A 346 -16.80 -5.99 -21.50
C ALA A 346 -15.77 -6.11 -22.64
N THR A 347 -15.67 -7.28 -23.27
CA THR A 347 -14.74 -7.51 -24.38
C THR A 347 -15.11 -6.75 -25.65
N ARG A 348 -16.40 -6.72 -26.04
CA ARG A 348 -16.85 -5.98 -27.23
C ARG A 348 -16.58 -4.47 -27.15
N ASN A 349 -16.59 -3.91 -25.94
CA ASN A 349 -16.30 -2.50 -25.70
C ASN A 349 -14.82 -2.22 -25.34
N GLY A 350 -13.97 -3.26 -25.32
CA GLY A 350 -12.54 -3.14 -25.02
C GLY A 350 -12.26 -2.67 -23.59
N VAL A 351 -12.98 -3.20 -22.59
CA VAL A 351 -12.66 -3.00 -21.17
C VAL A 351 -11.33 -3.68 -20.86
N VAL A 352 -10.38 -2.93 -20.29
CA VAL A 352 -8.99 -3.41 -20.10
C VAL A 352 -8.84 -4.30 -18.87
N LEU A 353 -9.59 -4.02 -17.79
CA LEU A 353 -9.55 -4.78 -16.55
C LEU A 353 -10.78 -5.70 -16.45
N ILE A 354 -10.54 -6.99 -16.71
CA ILE A 354 -11.57 -8.04 -16.74
C ILE A 354 -11.72 -8.71 -15.37
N ASP A 355 -10.66 -8.77 -14.58
CA ASP A 355 -10.64 -9.55 -13.35
C ASP A 355 -10.62 -8.68 -12.08
N GLU A 356 -10.36 -7.38 -12.19
CA GLU A 356 -10.22 -6.45 -11.05
C GLU A 356 -11.58 -5.89 -10.58
N PHE A 357 -12.38 -6.74 -9.93
CA PHE A 357 -13.72 -6.42 -9.40
C PHE A 357 -13.88 -6.79 -7.91
N ASP A 358 -12.78 -6.91 -7.18
CA ASP A 358 -12.75 -7.44 -5.80
C ASP A 358 -13.53 -6.54 -4.82
N THR A 359 -13.59 -5.23 -5.07
CA THR A 359 -14.42 -4.26 -4.34
C THR A 359 -15.90 -4.65 -4.34
N ILE A 360 -16.42 -5.25 -5.42
CA ILE A 360 -17.81 -5.74 -5.50
C ILE A 360 -17.99 -6.92 -4.56
N THR A 361 -17.16 -7.96 -4.67
CA THR A 361 -17.23 -9.16 -3.82
C THR A 361 -17.11 -8.79 -2.34
N GLN A 362 -16.11 -7.97 -1.97
CA GLN A 362 -15.88 -7.55 -0.58
C GLN A 362 -17.06 -6.75 -0.01
N THR A 363 -17.70 -5.90 -0.82
CA THR A 363 -18.83 -5.08 -0.38
C THR A 363 -20.13 -5.89 -0.27
N LEU A 364 -20.33 -6.88 -1.15
CA LEU A 364 -21.51 -7.75 -1.11
C LEU A 364 -21.38 -8.92 -0.12
N LEU A 365 -20.16 -9.31 0.30
CA LEU A 365 -19.92 -10.45 1.19
C LEU A 365 -20.82 -10.46 2.44
N PRO A 366 -21.00 -9.37 3.22
CA PRO A 366 -21.82 -9.41 4.44
C PRO A 366 -23.31 -9.73 4.16
N TYR A 367 -23.82 -9.46 2.97
CA TYR A 367 -25.24 -9.68 2.62
C TYR A 367 -25.60 -11.16 2.44
N TRP A 368 -24.63 -12.02 2.09
CA TRP A 368 -24.84 -13.48 2.05
C TRP A 368 -25.27 -14.08 3.41
N SER A 369 -24.95 -13.40 4.51
CA SER A 369 -25.38 -13.81 5.86
C SER A 369 -26.88 -13.60 6.15
N LEU A 370 -27.55 -12.76 5.36
CA LEU A 370 -28.98 -12.44 5.46
C LEU A 370 -29.80 -13.33 4.51
N LYS A 371 -31.09 -13.53 4.83
CA LYS A 371 -32.03 -14.12 3.86
C LYS A 371 -32.29 -13.11 2.72
N PRO A 372 -32.45 -13.56 1.46
CA PRO A 372 -32.74 -12.69 0.33
C PRO A 372 -33.93 -11.73 0.56
N SER A 373 -35.07 -12.27 1.03
CA SER A 373 -36.26 -11.48 1.40
C SER A 373 -36.04 -10.46 2.53
N THR A 374 -35.05 -10.66 3.41
CA THR A 374 -34.66 -9.64 4.41
C THR A 374 -33.95 -8.46 3.75
N ILE A 375 -33.16 -8.70 2.70
CA ILE A 375 -32.48 -7.65 1.93
C ILE A 375 -33.52 -6.85 1.12
N ARG A 376 -34.42 -7.56 0.42
CA ARG A 376 -35.56 -6.97 -0.33
C ARG A 376 -36.49 -6.15 0.58
N SER A 377 -36.83 -6.67 1.76
CA SER A 377 -37.61 -5.92 2.75
C SER A 377 -36.88 -4.67 3.26
N ARG A 378 -35.57 -4.73 3.54
CA ARG A 378 -34.80 -3.56 4.00
C ARG A 378 -34.75 -2.45 2.95
N ILE A 379 -34.56 -2.76 1.67
CA ILE A 379 -34.57 -1.73 0.62
C ILE A 379 -35.97 -1.16 0.37
N ARG A 380 -37.02 -1.99 0.36
CA ARG A 380 -38.42 -1.54 0.25
C ARG A 380 -38.79 -0.56 1.36
N ASN A 381 -38.44 -0.87 2.60
CA ASN A 381 -38.66 0.02 3.75
C ASN A 381 -37.89 1.35 3.65
N ALA A 382 -36.69 1.34 3.06
CA ALA A 382 -35.90 2.56 2.86
C ALA A 382 -36.47 3.43 1.72
N LEU A 383 -36.84 2.81 0.59
CA LEU A 383 -37.45 3.49 -0.56
C LEU A 383 -38.85 4.05 -0.26
N GLY A 384 -39.64 3.34 0.55
CA GLY A 384 -41.01 3.73 0.91
C GLY A 384 -41.13 4.95 1.82
N ASN A 385 -40.01 5.47 2.34
CA ASN A 385 -40.00 6.59 3.26
C ASN A 385 -39.29 7.79 2.60
N GLU A 386 -40.04 8.85 2.26
CA GLU A 386 -39.52 10.06 1.59
C GLU A 386 -38.30 10.66 2.32
N ASP A 387 -38.36 10.63 3.65
CA ASP A 387 -37.33 11.10 4.57
C ASP A 387 -35.98 10.33 4.47
N SER A 388 -35.94 9.18 3.79
CA SER A 388 -34.70 8.44 3.53
C SER A 388 -33.77 9.14 2.52
N ALA A 389 -34.29 10.02 1.66
CA ALA A 389 -33.53 10.74 0.64
C ALA A 389 -32.72 9.80 -0.28
N LEU A 390 -33.44 9.03 -1.10
CA LEU A 390 -32.92 8.05 -2.05
C LEU A 390 -33.57 8.24 -3.43
N ILE A 391 -32.80 8.02 -4.50
CA ILE A 391 -33.33 7.76 -5.84
C ILE A 391 -33.69 6.27 -5.92
N ALA A 392 -34.93 5.98 -6.29
CA ALA A 392 -35.43 4.63 -6.51
C ALA A 392 -35.27 4.24 -7.99
N ILE A 393 -34.79 3.03 -8.25
CA ILE A 393 -34.90 2.39 -9.57
C ILE A 393 -35.46 0.97 -9.35
N LEU A 394 -36.60 0.68 -9.98
CA LEU A 394 -37.29 -0.59 -9.88
C LEU A 394 -37.19 -1.32 -11.23
N ILE A 395 -36.44 -2.41 -11.26
CA ILE A 395 -36.24 -3.24 -12.46
C ILE A 395 -37.26 -4.37 -12.44
N ARG A 396 -37.96 -4.58 -13.56
CA ARG A 396 -38.99 -5.63 -13.77
C ARG A 396 -38.93 -6.16 -15.19
N ASP A 397 -39.01 -7.49 -15.34
CA ASP A 397 -39.14 -8.18 -16.63
C ASP A 397 -38.05 -7.76 -17.65
N GLY A 398 -36.82 -7.50 -17.17
CA GLY A 398 -35.69 -7.04 -17.99
C GLY A 398 -35.71 -5.55 -18.37
N SER A 399 -36.47 -4.70 -17.66
CA SER A 399 -36.64 -3.27 -17.97
C SER A 399 -36.70 -2.40 -16.70
N ILE A 400 -36.45 -1.09 -16.82
CA ILE A 400 -36.72 -0.14 -15.73
C ILE A 400 -38.22 0.19 -15.75
N ALA A 401 -38.97 -0.37 -14.79
CA ALA A 401 -40.41 -0.15 -14.68
C ALA A 401 -40.77 1.17 -13.97
N LYS A 402 -39.90 1.66 -13.08
CA LYS A 402 -39.99 3.00 -12.48
C LYS A 402 -38.61 3.51 -12.08
N ALA A 403 -38.38 4.81 -12.29
CA ALA A 403 -37.33 5.57 -11.64
C ALA A 403 -37.96 6.79 -10.95
N GLU A 404 -37.55 7.11 -9.73
CA GLU A 404 -38.17 8.15 -8.89
C GLU A 404 -37.14 8.79 -7.92
N GLY A 405 -37.42 10.00 -7.43
CA GLY A 405 -36.54 10.76 -6.55
C GLY A 405 -35.66 11.77 -7.27
N GLU A 406 -35.24 12.80 -6.55
CA GLU A 406 -34.41 13.91 -7.03
C GLU A 406 -32.93 13.74 -6.62
N PRO A 407 -31.97 14.32 -7.37
CA PRO A 407 -32.15 15.20 -8.51
C PRO A 407 -32.29 14.48 -9.86
N ASP A 408 -33.16 15.01 -10.72
CA ASP A 408 -33.38 14.66 -12.13
C ASP A 408 -32.14 14.13 -12.88
N TRP A 409 -31.04 14.89 -12.85
CA TRP A 409 -29.82 14.55 -13.57
C TRP A 409 -29.15 13.26 -13.05
N GLN A 410 -29.20 13.01 -11.74
CA GLN A 410 -28.58 11.82 -11.15
C GLN A 410 -29.45 10.60 -11.44
N ARG A 411 -30.78 10.74 -11.32
CA ARG A 411 -31.75 9.69 -11.67
C ARG A 411 -31.60 9.27 -13.14
N ASN A 412 -31.60 10.24 -14.05
CA ASN A 412 -31.51 10.00 -15.48
C ASN A 412 -30.14 9.41 -15.88
N ALA A 413 -29.03 9.89 -15.30
CA ALA A 413 -27.71 9.31 -15.52
C ALA A 413 -27.57 7.87 -14.97
N THR A 414 -28.14 7.60 -13.79
CA THR A 414 -28.11 6.25 -13.18
C THR A 414 -28.93 5.25 -13.99
N ALA A 415 -30.08 5.67 -14.53
CA ALA A 415 -30.86 4.85 -15.47
C ALA A 415 -30.13 4.66 -16.81
N GLY A 416 -29.53 5.71 -17.38
CA GLY A 416 -28.78 5.67 -18.63
C GLY A 416 -27.57 4.72 -18.58
N MET A 417 -26.89 4.62 -17.45
CA MET A 417 -25.83 3.63 -17.23
C MET A 417 -26.31 2.16 -17.32
N MET A 418 -27.62 1.87 -17.22
CA MET A 418 -28.17 0.51 -17.26
C MET A 418 -28.79 0.12 -18.61
N GLU A 419 -29.07 1.09 -19.49
CA GLU A 419 -29.88 0.94 -20.71
C GLU A 419 -29.47 -0.25 -21.59
N LYS A 420 -28.16 -0.51 -21.70
CA LYS A 420 -27.59 -1.50 -22.63
C LYS A 420 -27.60 -2.95 -22.09
N PHE A 421 -27.88 -3.14 -20.80
CA PHE A 421 -27.79 -4.46 -20.14
C PHE A 421 -28.92 -4.80 -19.16
N VAL A 422 -29.87 -3.90 -18.90
CA VAL A 422 -31.01 -4.14 -17.99
C VAL A 422 -31.82 -5.40 -18.34
N GLN A 423 -31.85 -5.79 -19.62
CA GLN A 423 -32.48 -7.03 -20.10
C GLN A 423 -31.85 -8.33 -19.56
N TYR A 424 -30.67 -8.27 -18.93
CA TYR A 424 -30.01 -9.40 -18.27
C TYR A 424 -30.13 -9.35 -16.74
N LEU A 425 -30.80 -8.35 -16.17
CA LEU A 425 -30.96 -8.20 -14.73
C LEU A 425 -32.27 -8.84 -14.24
N PRO A 426 -32.27 -9.48 -13.06
CA PRO A 426 -33.49 -9.96 -12.43
C PRO A 426 -34.31 -8.80 -11.85
N ASP A 427 -35.56 -9.11 -11.50
CA ASP A 427 -36.45 -8.19 -10.81
C ASP A 427 -35.89 -7.74 -9.46
N MET A 428 -35.60 -6.44 -9.34
CA MET A 428 -34.93 -5.87 -8.17
C MET A 428 -35.37 -4.45 -7.87
N ASP A 429 -35.24 -4.08 -6.59
CA ASP A 429 -35.48 -2.73 -6.07
C ASP A 429 -34.13 -2.15 -5.63
N LEU A 430 -33.77 -0.99 -6.18
CA LEU A 430 -32.49 -0.31 -5.96
C LEU A 430 -32.70 1.08 -5.36
N GLY A 431 -31.93 1.40 -4.32
CA GLY A 431 -31.95 2.72 -3.68
C GLY A 431 -30.57 3.36 -3.70
N PHE A 432 -30.45 4.42 -4.49
CA PHE A 432 -29.23 5.21 -4.69
C PHE A 432 -29.23 6.43 -3.78
N ASN A 433 -28.16 6.62 -3.01
CA ASN A 433 -27.97 7.76 -2.14
C ASN A 433 -27.83 9.06 -2.95
N ILE A 434 -28.57 10.09 -2.54
CA ILE A 434 -28.55 11.42 -3.15
C ILE A 434 -27.59 12.38 -2.42
N HIS A 435 -27.17 12.01 -1.20
CA HIS A 435 -26.20 12.77 -0.42
C HIS A 435 -24.76 12.41 -0.83
N ASP A 436 -23.86 13.36 -0.59
CA ASP A 436 -22.42 13.09 -0.60
C ASP A 436 -22.06 12.08 0.53
N GLU A 437 -22.66 12.28 1.70
CA GLU A 437 -22.37 11.52 2.91
C GLU A 437 -22.94 10.07 2.89
N PRO A 438 -22.14 9.05 3.28
CA PRO A 438 -22.52 7.63 3.22
C PRO A 438 -23.42 7.23 4.41
N ARG A 439 -24.10 6.09 4.28
CA ARG A 439 -25.39 5.85 4.96
C ARG A 439 -25.44 4.63 5.88
N VAL A 440 -24.53 3.66 5.75
CA VAL A 440 -24.63 2.34 6.43
C VAL A 440 -23.37 2.06 7.26
N VAL A 441 -23.52 1.93 8.59
CA VAL A 441 -22.41 1.56 9.50
C VAL A 441 -22.86 0.49 10.49
N VAL A 442 -22.51 -0.77 10.21
CA VAL A 442 -22.82 -1.94 11.03
C VAL A 442 -21.76 -2.11 12.11
N PRO A 443 -22.12 -2.15 13.41
CA PRO A 443 -21.15 -2.34 14.49
C PRO A 443 -20.25 -3.57 14.29
N ASN A 444 -18.96 -3.44 14.62
CA ASN A 444 -17.91 -4.41 14.30
C ASN A 444 -18.28 -5.86 14.62
N ASP A 445 -18.86 -6.12 15.79
CA ASP A 445 -19.10 -7.48 16.26
C ASP A 445 -20.24 -8.15 15.47
N HIS A 446 -21.25 -7.37 15.09
CA HIS A 446 -22.30 -7.79 14.17
C HIS A 446 -21.74 -8.01 12.77
N LEU A 447 -20.93 -7.06 12.25
CA LEU A 447 -20.32 -7.16 10.92
C LEU A 447 -19.38 -8.37 10.81
N SER A 448 -18.59 -8.64 11.85
CA SER A 448 -17.68 -9.79 11.93
C SER A 448 -18.44 -11.11 11.94
N ALA A 449 -19.51 -11.23 12.74
CA ALA A 449 -20.38 -12.41 12.74
C ALA A 449 -21.10 -12.62 11.41
N MET A 450 -21.51 -11.53 10.74
CA MET A 450 -22.09 -11.57 9.40
C MET A 450 -21.08 -12.04 8.35
N VAL A 451 -19.84 -11.55 8.37
CA VAL A 451 -18.77 -11.98 7.45
C VAL A 451 -18.40 -13.45 7.68
N ALA A 452 -18.26 -13.90 8.92
CA ALA A 452 -17.97 -15.31 9.23
C ALA A 452 -19.08 -16.24 8.70
N LYS A 453 -20.35 -15.93 9.00
CA LYS A 453 -21.51 -16.69 8.49
C LYS A 453 -21.60 -16.65 6.95
N ALA A 454 -21.25 -15.52 6.33
CA ALA A 454 -21.19 -15.44 4.87
C ALA A 454 -20.13 -16.38 4.29
N GLN A 455 -18.94 -16.45 4.90
CA GLN A 455 -17.88 -17.38 4.49
C GLN A 455 -18.29 -18.85 4.62
N GLU A 456 -19.03 -19.22 5.67
CA GLU A 456 -19.62 -20.56 5.83
C GLU A 456 -20.57 -20.90 4.67
N VAL A 457 -21.47 -19.98 4.31
CA VAL A 457 -22.38 -20.13 3.17
C VAL A 457 -21.59 -20.29 1.87
N LEU A 458 -20.64 -19.39 1.57
CA LEU A 458 -19.85 -19.46 0.34
C LEU A 458 -19.02 -20.76 0.24
N PHE A 459 -18.47 -21.25 1.36
CA PHE A 459 -17.74 -22.53 1.40
C PHE A 459 -18.65 -23.76 1.18
N ALA A 460 -19.94 -23.68 1.51
CA ALA A 460 -20.91 -24.70 1.13
C ALA A 460 -21.25 -24.63 -0.38
N LEU A 461 -21.37 -23.42 -0.93
CA LEU A 461 -21.64 -23.20 -2.36
C LEU A 461 -20.48 -23.59 -3.28
N ALA A 462 -19.24 -23.44 -2.81
CA ALA A 462 -18.01 -23.84 -3.50
C ALA A 462 -17.95 -25.33 -3.90
N LYS A 463 -18.86 -26.16 -3.36
CA LYS A 463 -18.93 -27.62 -3.56
C LYS A 463 -20.06 -28.05 -4.51
N LYS A 464 -20.70 -27.11 -5.22
CA LYS A 464 -21.75 -27.37 -6.21
C LYS A 464 -21.22 -27.11 -7.63
N ASP A 465 -20.98 -28.18 -8.39
CA ASP A 465 -20.30 -28.08 -9.69
C ASP A 465 -21.16 -27.54 -10.84
N LEU A 466 -22.49 -27.71 -10.79
CA LEU A 466 -23.41 -27.43 -11.89
C LEU A 466 -24.58 -26.51 -11.48
N PRO A 467 -24.32 -25.20 -11.25
CA PRO A 467 -25.37 -24.23 -11.01
C PRO A 467 -26.15 -23.86 -12.29
N LYS A 468 -27.38 -23.39 -12.09
CA LYS A 468 -28.31 -22.96 -13.15
C LYS A 468 -27.95 -21.55 -13.67
N ASN A 469 -27.64 -21.41 -14.96
CA ASN A 469 -27.37 -20.10 -15.60
C ASN A 469 -28.65 -19.31 -15.92
N SER A 470 -29.45 -19.00 -14.90
CA SER A 470 -30.62 -18.12 -14.98
C SER A 470 -31.00 -17.67 -13.58
N PHE A 471 -31.46 -16.44 -13.41
CA PHE A 471 -32.14 -16.01 -12.18
C PHE A 471 -33.51 -16.69 -12.01
N SER A 472 -34.08 -16.56 -10.81
CA SER A 472 -35.46 -16.96 -10.50
C SER A 472 -36.50 -16.01 -11.12
N PRO A 473 -37.76 -16.45 -11.27
CA PRO A 473 -38.88 -15.55 -11.49
C PRO A 473 -39.05 -14.53 -10.35
N ARG A 474 -39.77 -13.43 -10.61
CA ARG A 474 -40.13 -12.39 -9.62
C ARG A 474 -40.53 -12.99 -8.26
N PRO A 475 -39.79 -12.72 -7.16
CA PRO A 475 -40.16 -13.18 -5.83
C PRO A 475 -41.52 -12.63 -5.39
N SER A 476 -42.26 -13.39 -4.57
CA SER A 476 -43.63 -13.03 -4.17
C SER A 476 -43.75 -11.77 -3.31
N ASP A 477 -42.64 -11.27 -2.75
CA ASP A 477 -42.58 -10.00 -2.02
C ASP A 477 -42.08 -8.82 -2.87
N VAL A 478 -41.82 -9.02 -4.17
CA VAL A 478 -41.46 -7.95 -5.11
C VAL A 478 -42.72 -7.48 -5.85
N SER A 479 -43.11 -6.22 -5.63
CA SER A 479 -44.32 -5.63 -6.22
C SER A 479 -44.22 -5.51 -7.75
N SER A 480 -45.32 -5.18 -8.43
CA SER A 480 -45.33 -4.93 -9.88
C SER A 480 -44.52 -3.70 -10.36
N GLY A 481 -43.81 -2.98 -9.47
CA GLY A 481 -42.99 -1.81 -9.81
C GLY A 481 -43.76 -0.53 -10.13
N LYS A 482 -45.09 -0.61 -10.34
CA LYS A 482 -45.94 0.55 -10.69
C LYS A 482 -46.00 1.64 -9.61
N ARG A 483 -45.75 1.29 -8.35
CA ARG A 483 -45.66 2.18 -7.19
C ARG A 483 -44.64 1.65 -6.20
N ILE A 484 -44.01 2.55 -5.46
CA ILE A 484 -43.33 2.23 -4.21
C ILE A 484 -44.41 2.17 -3.11
N GLU A 485 -44.26 1.28 -2.15
CA GLU A 485 -45.16 1.17 -0.99
C GLU A 485 -44.73 2.17 0.09
N GLU A 486 -45.63 3.07 0.49
CA GLU A 486 -45.35 4.10 1.50
C GLU A 486 -45.11 3.49 2.90
N VAL A 487 -44.07 3.96 3.59
CA VAL A 487 -43.65 3.49 4.91
C VAL A 487 -43.49 4.67 5.86
N SER A 488 -44.32 4.70 6.89
CA SER A 488 -44.47 5.83 7.83
C SER A 488 -43.34 5.97 8.87
N TYR A 489 -42.24 5.22 8.74
CA TYR A 489 -41.12 5.25 9.67
C TYR A 489 -39.79 5.04 8.93
N SER A 490 -38.74 5.73 9.37
CA SER A 490 -37.38 5.55 8.85
C SER A 490 -36.52 4.72 9.80
N ARG A 491 -35.48 4.07 9.27
CA ARG A 491 -34.39 3.45 10.08
C ARG A 491 -33.11 4.30 10.11
N PHE A 492 -33.10 5.45 9.44
CA PHE A 492 -31.95 6.36 9.42
C PHE A 492 -32.00 7.37 10.58
N ASN A 493 -30.93 7.41 11.37
CA ASN A 493 -30.76 8.38 12.46
C ASN A 493 -30.06 9.64 11.91
N ARG A 494 -30.63 10.83 12.14
CA ARG A 494 -30.17 12.09 11.55
C ARG A 494 -29.29 12.88 12.53
N PHE A 495 -28.03 13.13 12.16
CA PHE A 495 -27.04 13.88 12.95
C PHE A 495 -26.31 14.97 12.14
N ALA A 496 -27.01 15.63 11.22
CA ALA A 496 -26.48 16.77 10.47
C ALA A 496 -25.88 17.85 11.39
N HIS A 497 -24.73 18.42 10.99
CA HIS A 497 -23.99 19.43 11.75
C HIS A 497 -23.50 19.00 13.16
N GLN A 498 -23.38 17.69 13.42
CA GLN A 498 -22.84 17.12 14.66
C GLN A 498 -21.56 16.32 14.40
N GLN A 499 -20.80 16.01 15.45
CA GLN A 499 -19.63 15.12 15.33
C GLN A 499 -20.06 13.69 15.02
N THR A 500 -19.46 13.08 13.99
CA THR A 500 -19.86 11.75 13.50
C THR A 500 -18.81 10.68 13.73
N TRP A 501 -17.65 11.03 14.29
CA TRP A 501 -16.54 10.07 14.52
C TRP A 501 -16.97 8.83 15.31
N THR A 502 -17.73 9.02 16.39
CA THR A 502 -18.24 7.94 17.26
C THR A 502 -19.12 6.95 16.52
N HIS A 503 -19.99 7.43 15.61
CA HIS A 503 -20.81 6.59 14.74
C HIS A 503 -19.98 5.97 13.61
N SER A 504 -19.08 6.74 13.00
CA SER A 504 -18.27 6.32 11.85
C SER A 504 -17.29 5.21 12.20
N ARG A 505 -16.73 5.21 13.41
CA ARG A 505 -15.79 4.17 13.87
C ARG A 505 -16.45 2.86 14.29
N LEU A 506 -17.79 2.74 14.33
CA LEU A 506 -18.47 1.57 14.91
C LEU A 506 -18.09 0.24 14.26
N SER A 507 -17.78 0.22 12.95
CA SER A 507 -17.33 -0.98 12.24
C SER A 507 -15.84 -1.31 12.40
N CYS A 508 -15.07 -0.47 13.10
CA CYS A 508 -13.65 -0.74 13.35
C CYS A 508 -13.47 -1.82 14.44
N PRO A 509 -12.54 -2.78 14.26
CA PRO A 509 -12.24 -3.80 15.25
C PRO A 509 -11.87 -3.22 16.62
N ALA A 510 -12.37 -3.81 17.71
CA ALA A 510 -12.17 -3.34 19.08
C ALA A 510 -10.70 -3.28 19.58
N ARG A 511 -9.72 -3.66 18.74
CA ARG A 511 -8.27 -3.53 19.00
C ARG A 511 -7.56 -2.61 17.98
N SER A 512 -8.30 -1.92 17.12
CA SER A 512 -7.76 -0.97 16.16
C SER A 512 -7.34 0.34 16.83
N GLN A 513 -6.56 1.16 16.12
CA GLN A 513 -6.10 2.45 16.62
C GLN A 513 -7.30 3.38 16.89
N ALA A 514 -8.34 3.33 16.05
CA ALA A 514 -9.56 4.11 16.22
C ALA A 514 -10.45 3.71 17.42
N GLN A 515 -10.29 2.52 17.99
CA GLN A 515 -11.13 2.01 19.10
C GLN A 515 -10.46 2.11 20.48
N GLN A 516 -9.35 2.85 20.59
CA GLN A 516 -8.72 3.13 21.89
C GLN A 516 -9.59 4.08 22.73
N PHE A 517 -9.29 4.14 24.04
CA PHE A 517 -10.11 4.80 25.06
C PHE A 517 -9.81 6.29 25.25
N GLU A 518 -8.62 6.75 24.84
CA GLU A 518 -8.19 8.14 24.97
C GLU A 518 -8.75 9.02 23.84
N ASP A 519 -8.94 10.32 24.10
CA ASP A 519 -9.40 11.28 23.08
C ASP A 519 -8.27 11.71 22.10
N GLN A 520 -6.99 11.53 22.47
CA GLN A 520 -5.83 11.97 21.68
C GLN A 520 -4.94 10.79 21.29
N VAL A 521 -5.44 9.96 20.38
CA VAL A 521 -4.72 8.79 19.85
C VAL A 521 -3.91 9.16 18.60
N VAL A 522 -2.67 8.70 18.55
CA VAL A 522 -1.76 8.89 17.38
C VAL A 522 -2.10 7.89 16.27
N ASP A 523 -1.96 8.29 15.01
CA ASP A 523 -2.20 7.42 13.85
C ASP A 523 -1.17 6.29 13.73
N ASN A 524 -1.59 5.15 13.17
CA ASN A 524 -0.71 4.03 12.81
C ASN A 524 0.04 4.33 11.50
N LEU A 525 0.90 5.35 11.52
CA LEU A 525 1.67 5.81 10.35
C LEU A 525 2.42 4.66 9.68
N THR A 526 2.99 3.73 10.45
CA THR A 526 3.71 2.54 9.97
C THR A 526 2.90 1.58 9.10
N ALA A 527 1.57 1.69 9.05
CA ALA A 527 0.74 0.90 8.15
C ALA A 527 0.60 1.51 6.74
N TYR A 528 0.84 2.82 6.57
CA TYR A 528 0.55 3.53 5.32
C TYR A 528 1.61 4.50 4.82
N ALA A 529 2.46 5.01 5.70
CA ALA A 529 3.45 6.04 5.43
C ALA A 529 4.88 5.50 5.57
N ALA A 530 5.82 6.07 4.82
CA ALA A 530 7.24 5.74 4.89
C ALA A 530 8.15 6.96 4.72
N GLY A 531 9.41 6.80 5.10
CA GLY A 531 10.42 7.87 5.06
C GLY A 531 10.18 8.99 6.09
N PRO A 532 11.14 9.91 6.23
CA PRO A 532 11.10 10.96 7.26
C PRO A 532 10.01 12.04 7.05
N LEU A 533 9.37 12.10 5.88
CA LEU A 533 8.24 13.01 5.59
C LEU A 533 6.88 12.30 5.49
N ASN A 534 6.76 11.04 5.93
CA ASN A 534 5.50 10.30 5.95
C ASN A 534 4.82 10.11 4.57
N TYR A 535 5.59 9.88 3.50
CA TYR A 535 5.06 9.65 2.14
C TYR A 535 4.11 8.45 2.10
N VAL A 536 2.92 8.61 1.51
CA VAL A 536 1.88 7.57 1.51
C VAL A 536 2.21 6.47 0.49
N LEU A 537 2.63 5.30 0.98
CA LEU A 537 2.89 4.12 0.14
C LEU A 537 1.67 3.19 0.02
N ASN A 538 0.86 3.07 1.07
CA ASN A 538 -0.32 2.19 1.06
C ASN A 538 -1.62 2.99 1.23
N GLN A 539 -2.20 3.39 0.10
CA GLN A 539 -3.46 4.14 0.04
C GLN A 539 -4.63 3.42 0.72
N THR A 540 -4.67 2.08 0.67
CA THR A 540 -5.73 1.30 1.33
C THR A 540 -5.64 1.43 2.84
N ALA A 541 -4.45 1.39 3.42
CA ALA A 541 -4.25 1.60 4.86
C ALA A 541 -4.41 3.07 5.29
N PHE A 542 -4.04 4.04 4.44
CA PHE A 542 -4.24 5.48 4.70
C PHE A 542 -5.73 5.86 4.74
N THR A 543 -6.52 5.35 3.79
CA THR A 543 -7.98 5.55 3.74
C THR A 543 -8.74 4.71 4.78
N ASP A 544 -8.06 3.80 5.49
CA ASP A 544 -8.66 3.04 6.60
C ASP A 544 -8.66 3.87 7.89
N ILE A 545 -9.82 4.41 8.25
CA ILE A 545 -9.96 5.26 9.44
C ILE A 545 -9.68 4.49 10.73
N CYS A 546 -9.72 3.15 10.69
CA CYS A 546 -9.37 2.31 11.82
C CYS A 546 -7.87 2.39 12.18
N ASN A 547 -7.03 2.88 11.27
CA ASN A 547 -5.61 3.22 11.50
C ASN A 547 -5.39 4.69 11.89
N SER A 548 -6.30 5.60 11.54
CA SER A 548 -6.07 7.05 11.57
C SER A 548 -7.08 7.84 12.44
N PRO A 549 -7.09 7.65 13.78
CA PRO A 549 -7.96 8.40 14.69
C PRO A 549 -7.78 9.92 14.66
N SER A 550 -6.66 10.47 14.18
CA SER A 550 -6.48 11.92 14.05
C SER A 550 -7.54 12.56 13.17
N PHE A 551 -8.14 11.81 12.23
CA PHE A 551 -9.17 12.29 11.31
C PHE A 551 -10.42 12.80 12.06
N SER A 552 -10.72 12.24 13.24
CA SER A 552 -11.80 12.68 14.14
C SER A 552 -11.86 14.20 14.37
N GLY A 553 -10.69 14.83 14.54
CA GLY A 553 -10.51 16.26 14.80
C GLY A 553 -9.68 16.99 13.74
N SER A 554 -9.44 16.37 12.57
CA SER A 554 -8.67 16.97 11.48
C SER A 554 -9.34 16.87 10.09
N TYR A 555 -10.49 16.21 10.00
CA TYR A 555 -11.23 16.01 8.75
C TYR A 555 -12.71 16.38 8.92
N GLY A 556 -13.24 17.25 8.05
CA GLY A 556 -14.49 17.96 8.31
C GLY A 556 -15.75 17.07 8.37
N PHE A 557 -15.80 15.97 7.62
CA PHE A 557 -16.88 14.98 7.70
C PHE A 557 -17.05 14.36 9.09
N PHE A 558 -15.96 14.18 9.85
CA PHE A 558 -16.02 13.68 11.24
C PHE A 558 -16.25 14.81 12.26
N GLU A 559 -15.78 16.02 11.94
CA GLU A 559 -15.98 17.24 12.75
C GLU A 559 -17.46 17.64 12.77
N ARG A 560 -18.04 17.92 11.60
CA ARG A 560 -19.45 18.22 11.30
C ARG A 560 -19.68 18.10 9.79
N PRO A 561 -20.40 17.11 9.27
CA PRO A 561 -20.85 17.10 7.87
C PRO A 561 -22.12 17.93 7.70
N ASN A 562 -22.55 18.16 6.45
CA ASN A 562 -23.74 18.96 6.16
C ASN A 562 -25.00 18.11 6.29
N ALA A 563 -24.95 16.87 5.78
CA ALA A 563 -25.91 15.83 6.11
C ALA A 563 -25.21 14.66 6.81
N PHE A 564 -25.90 14.00 7.72
CA PHE A 564 -25.51 12.68 8.18
C PHE A 564 -26.79 11.94 8.59
N SER A 565 -27.07 10.83 7.92
CA SER A 565 -28.31 10.09 8.11
C SER A 565 -28.00 8.60 8.02
N VAL A 566 -27.75 7.97 9.17
CA VAL A 566 -27.06 6.67 9.26
C VAL A 566 -27.97 5.55 9.78
N VAL A 567 -27.90 4.38 9.15
CA VAL A 567 -28.54 3.14 9.62
C VAL A 567 -27.46 2.18 10.13
N HIS A 568 -27.73 1.57 11.29
CA HIS A 568 -26.82 0.61 11.95
C HIS A 568 -27.16 -0.86 11.67
N GLU A 569 -28.09 -1.09 10.74
CA GLU A 569 -28.43 -2.38 10.14
C GLU A 569 -27.93 -2.45 8.70
N LEU A 570 -27.37 -3.60 8.28
CA LEU A 570 -26.91 -3.81 6.91
C LEU A 570 -28.06 -3.67 5.91
N THR A 571 -28.08 -2.57 5.17
CA THR A 571 -29.14 -2.13 4.25
C THR A 571 -28.49 -1.87 2.89
N PRO A 572 -29.03 -2.31 1.75
CA PRO A 572 -28.34 -2.22 0.45
C PRO A 572 -28.53 -0.84 -0.20
N ILE A 573 -27.88 0.18 0.39
CA ILE A 573 -27.87 1.54 -0.15
C ILE A 573 -26.67 1.71 -1.07
N PHE A 574 -26.91 2.21 -2.29
CA PHE A 574 -25.88 2.41 -3.31
C PHE A 574 -25.34 3.84 -3.23
N SER A 575 -24.06 4.03 -2.89
CA SER A 575 -23.43 5.34 -2.71
C SER A 575 -22.23 5.53 -3.65
N GLN A 576 -22.03 6.76 -4.13
CA GLN A 576 -21.01 7.10 -5.13
C GLN A 576 -19.57 6.98 -4.57
N SER A 577 -19.43 7.21 -3.27
CA SER A 577 -18.19 7.02 -2.51
C SER A 577 -18.52 6.67 -1.06
N LYS A 578 -17.55 6.18 -0.28
CA LYS A 578 -17.74 5.91 1.15
C LYS A 578 -16.45 5.96 1.96
N ILE A 579 -16.58 6.15 3.27
CA ILE A 579 -15.49 5.94 4.23
C ILE A 579 -15.27 4.42 4.40
N SER A 580 -14.03 4.01 4.68
CA SER A 580 -13.60 2.60 4.83
C SER A 580 -14.45 1.74 5.77
N SER A 581 -14.97 2.33 6.83
CA SER A 581 -15.82 1.65 7.82
C SER A 581 -17.29 1.51 7.41
N PHE A 582 -17.72 2.01 6.25
CA PHE A 582 -19.14 2.00 5.84
C PHE A 582 -19.45 0.82 4.90
N GLN A 583 -20.66 0.27 5.02
CA GLN A 583 -21.12 -0.90 4.25
C GLN A 583 -22.00 -0.52 3.04
N ASP A 584 -22.12 0.77 2.73
CA ASP A 584 -22.71 1.25 1.47
C ASP A 584 -22.15 0.49 0.25
N ILE A 585 -23.01 0.19 -0.70
CA ILE A 585 -22.66 -0.46 -1.96
C ILE A 585 -22.06 0.60 -2.88
N LEU A 586 -20.75 0.53 -3.15
CA LEU A 586 -20.10 1.45 -4.09
C LEU A 586 -20.60 1.19 -5.50
N TYR A 587 -20.89 2.25 -6.25
CA TYR A 587 -21.22 2.18 -7.67
C TYR A 587 -20.53 3.31 -8.46
N PRO A 588 -20.35 3.17 -9.79
CA PRO A 588 -19.70 4.18 -10.60
C PRO A 588 -20.48 5.49 -10.59
N SER A 589 -19.82 6.59 -10.22
CA SER A 589 -20.51 7.87 -9.95
C SER A 589 -21.20 8.44 -11.20
N PRO A 590 -22.52 8.71 -11.14
CA PRO A 590 -23.24 9.40 -12.20
C PRO A 590 -22.71 10.80 -12.49
N TRP A 591 -22.01 11.44 -11.54
CA TRP A 591 -21.38 12.75 -11.71
C TRP A 591 -20.35 12.74 -12.85
N TYR A 592 -19.49 11.72 -12.89
CA TYR A 592 -18.49 11.58 -13.96
C TYR A 592 -19.12 11.08 -15.27
N TRP A 593 -20.03 10.09 -15.22
CA TRP A 593 -20.68 9.55 -16.44
C TRP A 593 -21.51 10.62 -17.16
N TYR A 594 -22.20 11.49 -16.42
CA TYR A 594 -22.94 12.63 -16.97
C TYR A 594 -22.02 13.80 -17.39
N GLY A 595 -20.71 13.77 -17.07
CA GLY A 595 -19.78 14.84 -17.38
C GLY A 595 -20.02 16.15 -16.62
N LYS A 596 -20.48 16.08 -15.37
CA LYS A 596 -20.81 17.27 -14.54
C LYS A 596 -19.65 18.25 -14.35
N VAL A 597 -18.42 17.75 -14.43
CA VAL A 597 -17.22 18.57 -14.64
C VAL A 597 -16.65 18.15 -15.99
N GLY A 598 -16.59 19.10 -16.93
CA GLY A 598 -16.02 18.88 -18.25
C GLY A 598 -14.49 18.77 -18.22
N TYR A 599 -13.93 18.34 -19.34
CA TYR A 599 -12.54 18.53 -19.72
C TYR A 599 -12.56 18.93 -21.20
N ASP A 600 -11.97 20.08 -21.52
CA ASP A 600 -11.84 20.57 -22.88
C ASP A 600 -10.37 20.57 -23.33
N ASP A 601 -10.07 19.72 -24.31
CA ASP A 601 -8.74 19.55 -24.90
C ASP A 601 -8.23 20.83 -25.60
N TRP A 602 -9.14 21.69 -26.07
CA TRP A 602 -8.77 22.98 -26.69
C TRP A 602 -8.18 23.99 -25.68
N HIS A 603 -8.52 23.85 -24.40
CA HIS A 603 -7.95 24.65 -23.32
C HIS A 603 -6.72 23.98 -22.67
N ASP A 604 -6.48 22.69 -22.92
CA ASP A 604 -5.38 21.92 -22.33
C ASP A 604 -4.06 22.03 -23.12
N THR A 605 -3.34 23.14 -22.95
CA THR A 605 -2.05 23.40 -23.60
C THR A 605 -0.98 22.33 -23.30
N SER A 606 0.05 22.18 -24.14
CA SER A 606 1.10 21.16 -23.94
C SER A 606 1.91 21.39 -22.65
N TRP A 607 2.54 20.34 -22.11
CA TRP A 607 3.33 20.37 -20.86
C TRP A 607 4.31 21.56 -20.85
N GLU A 608 4.94 21.83 -21.99
CA GLU A 608 5.95 22.86 -22.18
C GLU A 608 5.42 24.28 -21.90
N ASN A 609 4.14 24.52 -22.20
CA ASN A 609 3.47 25.81 -22.01
C ASN A 609 2.81 25.97 -20.63
N LYS A 610 2.78 24.90 -19.80
CA LYS A 610 2.13 24.93 -18.49
C LYS A 610 2.99 25.61 -17.43
N THR A 611 2.35 26.40 -16.57
CA THR A 611 2.94 27.02 -15.38
C THR A 611 3.44 25.95 -14.42
N ASN A 612 4.73 26.00 -14.04
CA ASN A 612 5.32 25.11 -13.05
C ASN A 612 4.94 25.53 -11.62
N SER A 613 3.72 25.16 -11.18
CA SER A 613 3.17 25.54 -9.87
C SER A 613 1.98 24.62 -9.52
N LEU A 614 1.83 24.27 -8.23
CA LEU A 614 0.70 23.51 -7.70
C LEU A 614 -0.55 24.39 -7.65
N TYR A 615 -1.53 24.09 -8.48
CA TYR A 615 -2.78 24.83 -8.60
C TYR A 615 -3.91 24.21 -7.78
N TRP A 616 -4.67 25.08 -7.13
CA TRP A 616 -6.02 24.77 -6.68
C TRP A 616 -6.88 26.02 -6.55
N ARG A 617 -8.14 25.88 -7.00
CA ARG A 617 -9.27 26.74 -6.61
C ARG A 617 -10.39 25.85 -6.09
N GLY A 618 -11.26 26.41 -5.24
CA GLY A 618 -12.41 25.67 -4.73
C GLY A 618 -13.03 26.32 -3.51
N SER A 619 -14.12 25.73 -3.04
CA SER A 619 -14.87 26.16 -1.88
C SER A 619 -14.39 25.49 -0.59
N THR A 620 -14.74 26.08 0.56
CA THR A 620 -14.58 25.51 1.92
C THR A 620 -15.49 24.30 2.20
N THR A 621 -16.04 23.64 1.18
CA THR A 621 -16.86 22.44 1.36
C THR A 621 -16.05 21.28 1.93
N GLY A 622 -16.67 20.48 2.79
CA GLY A 622 -16.03 19.34 3.46
C GLY A 622 -16.29 19.26 4.95
N GLY A 623 -16.99 20.25 5.50
CA GLY A 623 -17.65 20.18 6.79
C GLY A 623 -18.35 21.51 7.11
N PHE A 624 -19.42 21.46 7.90
CA PHE A 624 -20.12 22.66 8.37
C PHE A 624 -19.40 23.29 9.57
N SER A 625 -18.82 24.47 9.41
CA SER A 625 -18.10 25.13 10.50
C SER A 625 -19.03 25.81 11.51
N ARG A 626 -18.79 25.51 12.79
CA ARG A 626 -19.42 26.15 13.95
C ARG A 626 -18.37 26.46 15.02
N LYS A 627 -18.41 27.66 15.60
CA LYS A 627 -17.53 28.13 16.70
C LYS A 627 -16.04 27.87 16.45
N GLY A 628 -15.55 28.26 15.27
CA GLY A 628 -14.16 28.14 14.83
C GLY A 628 -13.77 26.77 14.27
N GLY A 629 -14.74 25.87 14.03
CA GLY A 629 -14.52 24.48 13.60
C GLY A 629 -13.67 24.31 12.33
N TRP A 630 -13.76 25.27 11.40
CA TRP A 630 -13.01 25.30 10.14
C TRP A 630 -11.49 25.15 10.32
N ARG A 631 -10.93 25.59 11.46
CA ARG A 631 -9.50 25.43 11.78
C ARG A 631 -9.05 23.96 11.88
N ARG A 632 -10.01 23.03 12.01
CA ARG A 632 -9.84 21.57 12.01
C ARG A 632 -10.22 20.90 10.69
N GLN A 633 -10.87 21.57 9.75
CA GLN A 633 -11.37 20.93 8.52
C GLN A 633 -10.25 20.71 7.49
N HIS A 634 -10.33 19.64 6.69
CA HIS A 634 -9.20 19.16 5.89
C HIS A 634 -8.72 20.17 4.84
N ARG A 635 -9.63 20.80 4.08
CA ARG A 635 -9.25 21.80 3.04
C ARG A 635 -8.58 23.00 3.68
N GLN A 636 -9.16 23.55 4.74
CA GLN A 636 -8.62 24.70 5.46
C GLN A 636 -7.25 24.38 6.07
N ARG A 637 -7.04 23.17 6.58
CA ARG A 637 -5.71 22.71 7.06
C ARG A 637 -4.69 22.67 5.93
N ILE A 638 -5.02 22.10 4.77
CA ILE A 638 -4.11 21.96 3.62
C ILE A 638 -3.82 23.32 2.98
N VAL A 639 -4.84 24.12 2.67
CA VAL A 639 -4.68 25.49 2.14
C VAL A 639 -3.84 26.34 3.09
N ARG A 640 -4.11 26.29 4.41
CA ARG A 640 -3.29 26.99 5.41
C ARG A 640 -1.85 26.48 5.42
N ARG A 641 -1.61 25.16 5.42
CA ARG A 641 -0.25 24.59 5.47
C ARG A 641 0.55 24.99 4.23
N LEU A 642 -0.01 24.84 3.04
CA LEU A 642 0.66 25.18 1.79
C LEU A 642 1.02 26.68 1.67
N ASN A 643 0.20 27.59 2.21
CA ASN A 643 0.43 29.04 2.14
C ASN A 643 1.11 29.67 3.37
N ALA A 644 1.41 28.90 4.43
CA ALA A 644 1.93 29.48 5.67
C ALA A 644 3.40 29.95 5.55
N LEU A 645 3.72 30.99 6.34
CA LEU A 645 4.99 31.73 6.30
C LEU A 645 6.04 31.18 7.29
N ASP A 646 5.90 29.90 7.64
CA ASP A 646 6.79 29.14 8.51
C ASP A 646 7.84 28.37 7.70
N LYS A 647 8.56 27.46 8.38
CA LYS A 647 9.54 26.60 7.74
C LYS A 647 8.95 25.23 7.40
N ALA A 648 9.48 24.55 6.39
CA ALA A 648 9.14 23.18 6.06
C ALA A 648 10.38 22.29 6.03
N ASN A 649 10.20 21.01 6.29
CA ASN A 649 11.20 20.01 6.02
C ASN A 649 11.06 19.56 4.56
N ILE A 650 12.18 19.44 3.86
CA ILE A 650 12.26 18.89 2.51
C ILE A 650 13.41 17.89 2.40
N SER A 651 13.26 16.91 1.52
CA SER A 651 14.22 15.88 1.16
C SER A 651 15.08 16.41 0.01
N VAL A 652 16.26 16.96 0.33
CA VAL A 652 17.17 17.56 -0.67
C VAL A 652 18.27 16.58 -1.04
N PRO A 653 18.63 16.46 -2.34
CA PRO A 653 19.79 15.69 -2.72
C PRO A 653 21.03 16.24 -2.03
N VAL A 654 21.88 15.31 -1.67
CA VAL A 654 23.00 15.49 -0.75
C VAL A 654 24.19 15.83 -1.65
N ASN A 655 24.77 17.02 -1.44
CA ASN A 655 25.63 17.76 -2.39
C ASN A 655 27.07 17.95 -1.88
N ASN A 656 28.04 17.22 -2.44
CA ASN A 656 29.40 17.16 -1.93
C ASN A 656 30.11 18.55 -1.87
N GLU A 657 30.87 18.83 -0.79
CA GLU A 657 31.69 20.06 -0.58
C GLU A 657 32.51 20.49 -1.81
N ASP A 658 32.96 19.53 -2.62
CA ASP A 658 33.26 19.73 -4.03
C ASP A 658 32.18 18.96 -4.81
N GLY A 659 31.46 19.66 -5.68
CA GLY A 659 30.85 19.15 -6.91
C GLY A 659 29.75 18.07 -6.88
N THR A 660 30.03 16.84 -6.43
CA THR A 660 29.20 15.66 -6.82
C THR A 660 27.97 15.46 -5.95
N SER A 661 26.82 15.84 -6.48
CA SER A 661 25.50 15.45 -5.96
C SER A 661 25.20 13.97 -6.19
N SER A 662 24.55 13.35 -5.21
CA SER A 662 23.97 12.01 -5.34
C SER A 662 22.74 11.96 -6.26
N VAL A 663 22.32 10.73 -6.58
CA VAL A 663 21.00 10.46 -7.19
C VAL A 663 20.00 9.81 -6.22
N LEU A 664 20.46 9.15 -5.15
CA LEU A 664 19.55 8.51 -4.18
C LEU A 664 19.73 9.02 -2.74
N ALA A 665 20.80 9.76 -2.42
CA ALA A 665 20.99 10.38 -1.11
C ALA A 665 20.20 11.69 -0.96
N HIS A 666 19.25 11.73 -0.01
CA HIS A 666 18.36 12.87 0.28
C HIS A 666 18.21 13.21 1.80
N GLN A 667 18.92 14.22 2.32
CA GLN A 667 18.80 14.60 3.74
C GLN A 667 17.54 15.45 3.99
N ILE A 668 17.04 15.43 5.23
CA ILE A 668 16.04 16.41 5.66
C ILE A 668 16.71 17.75 5.90
N GLN A 669 16.40 18.71 5.04
CA GLN A 669 16.74 20.12 5.20
C GLN A 669 15.50 20.91 5.61
N GLU A 670 15.63 21.68 6.69
CA GLU A 670 14.64 22.68 7.08
C GLU A 670 14.83 23.94 6.21
N VAL A 671 13.77 24.35 5.50
CA VAL A 671 13.77 25.51 4.59
C VAL A 671 12.66 26.50 4.93
N ASP A 672 12.90 27.77 4.61
CA ASP A 672 11.89 28.84 4.62
C ASP A 672 10.87 28.59 3.51
N ARG A 673 9.58 28.35 3.85
CA ARG A 673 8.53 28.01 2.88
C ARG A 673 8.26 29.16 1.91
N THR A 674 8.57 30.41 2.29
CA THR A 674 8.36 31.59 1.42
C THR A 674 9.20 31.54 0.16
N LEU A 675 10.38 30.89 0.19
CA LEU A 675 11.24 30.70 -0.98
C LEU A 675 10.57 29.89 -2.11
N TYR A 676 9.60 29.04 -1.76
CA TYR A 676 8.89 28.18 -2.71
C TYR A 676 7.48 28.68 -3.05
N LYS A 677 7.11 29.87 -2.57
CA LYS A 677 5.79 30.50 -2.80
C LYS A 677 5.37 30.55 -4.28
N PRO A 678 6.26 30.79 -5.27
CA PRO A 678 5.85 30.74 -6.68
C PRO A 678 5.40 29.35 -7.16
N LEU A 679 5.84 28.26 -6.51
CA LEU A 679 5.40 26.89 -6.80
C LEU A 679 4.04 26.54 -6.16
N ILE A 680 3.43 27.43 -5.37
CA ILE A 680 2.18 27.16 -4.65
C ILE A 680 1.12 28.21 -5.01
N ASP A 681 0.10 27.81 -5.76
CA ASP A 681 -1.07 28.61 -6.09
C ASP A 681 -2.37 27.90 -5.69
N VAL A 682 -2.45 27.52 -4.40
CA VAL A 682 -3.58 26.81 -3.78
C VAL A 682 -4.40 27.76 -2.92
N LYS A 683 -5.61 28.14 -3.35
CA LYS A 683 -6.44 29.19 -2.71
C LYS A 683 -7.92 28.82 -2.70
N PHE A 684 -8.67 29.28 -1.71
CA PHE A 684 -10.14 29.26 -1.80
C PHE A 684 -10.62 30.28 -2.82
N SER A 685 -11.70 29.97 -3.54
CA SER A 685 -12.46 30.91 -4.39
C SER A 685 -13.90 31.14 -3.89
N HIS A 686 -14.32 30.44 -2.82
CA HIS A 686 -15.61 30.64 -2.18
C HIS A 686 -15.60 30.18 -0.70
N ILE A 687 -16.21 30.97 0.19
CA ILE A 687 -16.39 30.64 1.61
C ILE A 687 -17.88 30.36 1.89
N GLY A 688 -18.20 29.16 2.35
CA GLY A 688 -19.54 28.71 2.72
C GLY A 688 -19.50 27.45 3.62
N GLN A 689 -20.68 26.86 3.88
CA GLN A 689 -20.86 25.78 4.88
C GLN A 689 -20.35 26.18 6.28
N CYS A 690 -20.88 27.28 6.81
CA CYS A 690 -20.45 27.84 8.10
C CYS A 690 -21.57 28.67 8.75
N ASP A 691 -21.57 28.75 10.08
CA ASP A 691 -22.26 29.82 10.80
C ASP A 691 -21.68 31.18 10.35
N PRO A 692 -22.45 32.29 10.30
CA PRO A 692 -21.99 33.56 9.69
C PRO A 692 -20.62 34.05 10.18
N GLY A 693 -20.40 34.14 11.50
CA GLY A 693 -19.11 34.58 12.05
C GLY A 693 -17.93 33.63 11.78
N ASP A 694 -18.18 32.35 11.52
CA ASP A 694 -17.17 31.40 11.05
C ASP A 694 -16.87 31.57 9.55
N CYS A 695 -17.84 32.06 8.77
CA CYS A 695 -17.61 32.47 7.38
C CYS A 695 -16.82 33.79 7.33
N ASP A 696 -17.14 34.77 8.19
CA ASP A 696 -16.42 36.04 8.27
C ASP A 696 -14.97 35.85 8.72
N ALA A 697 -14.74 35.07 9.78
CA ALA A 697 -13.38 34.73 10.23
C ALA A 697 -12.56 33.93 9.19
N GLN A 698 -13.22 33.23 8.25
CA GLN A 698 -12.52 32.59 7.12
C GLN A 698 -12.23 33.57 5.99
N ARG A 699 -13.11 34.54 5.71
CA ARG A 699 -12.87 35.64 4.76
C ARG A 699 -11.74 36.57 5.20
N GLU A 700 -11.57 36.78 6.51
CA GLU A 700 -10.48 37.56 7.08
C GLU A 700 -9.16 36.78 7.09
N PHE A 701 -9.19 35.48 7.41
CA PHE A 701 -7.98 34.66 7.55
C PHE A 701 -7.39 34.14 6.22
N PHE A 702 -8.22 33.82 5.23
CA PHE A 702 -7.77 33.29 3.94
C PHE A 702 -7.84 34.36 2.86
N TYR A 703 -6.78 34.46 2.04
CA TYR A 703 -6.89 35.12 0.75
C TYR A 703 -7.85 34.33 -0.15
N VAL A 704 -9.05 34.86 -0.34
CA VAL A 704 -10.04 34.34 -1.28
C VAL A 704 -9.73 34.90 -2.66
N ALA A 705 -9.38 34.02 -3.60
CA ALA A 705 -9.20 34.38 -4.99
C ALA A 705 -10.55 34.62 -5.68
N GLU A 706 -10.53 35.33 -6.80
CA GLU A 706 -11.69 35.42 -7.69
C GLU A 706 -12.09 34.03 -8.25
N HIS A 707 -13.29 33.97 -8.84
CA HIS A 707 -13.77 32.74 -9.47
C HIS A 707 -12.96 32.47 -10.75
N ALA A 708 -12.22 31.37 -10.77
CA ALA A 708 -11.55 30.85 -11.95
C ALA A 708 -12.42 29.78 -12.62
N ASP A 709 -12.31 29.61 -13.94
CA ASP A 709 -13.00 28.55 -14.65
C ASP A 709 -12.44 27.17 -14.26
N GLY A 710 -13.23 26.11 -14.46
CA GLY A 710 -12.74 24.74 -14.32
C GLY A 710 -11.60 24.41 -15.30
N GLN A 711 -11.57 25.03 -16.48
CA GLN A 711 -10.52 24.81 -17.48
C GLN A 711 -9.21 25.56 -17.16
N ASP A 712 -9.24 26.60 -16.31
CA ASP A 712 -8.03 27.36 -15.95
C ASP A 712 -6.97 26.48 -15.26
N ALA A 713 -7.40 25.36 -14.66
CA ALA A 713 -6.52 24.35 -14.10
C ALA A 713 -5.52 23.79 -15.13
N TRP A 714 -5.91 23.65 -16.40
CA TRP A 714 -5.07 22.98 -17.40
C TRP A 714 -3.81 23.78 -17.76
N TYR A 715 -3.75 25.08 -17.43
CA TYR A 715 -2.55 25.90 -17.62
C TYR A 715 -1.45 25.66 -16.57
N TYR A 716 -1.60 24.69 -15.65
CA TYR A 716 -0.67 24.40 -14.56
C TYR A 716 -0.20 22.93 -14.57
N LYS A 717 1.10 22.71 -14.31
CA LYS A 717 1.74 21.37 -14.35
C LYS A 717 1.32 20.44 -13.22
N HIS A 718 0.87 20.99 -12.10
CA HIS A 718 0.64 20.26 -10.85
C HIS A 718 -0.76 20.59 -10.33
N LEU A 719 -1.66 19.61 -10.20
CA LEU A 719 -3.06 19.82 -9.82
C LEU A 719 -3.41 19.08 -8.53
N LEU A 720 -4.00 19.79 -7.56
CA LEU A 720 -4.39 19.20 -6.27
C LEU A 720 -5.87 18.78 -6.25
N ASP A 721 -6.15 17.49 -6.38
CA ASP A 721 -7.47 16.92 -6.06
C ASP A 721 -7.63 16.76 -4.54
N MET A 722 -8.75 17.23 -4.00
CA MET A 722 -9.11 17.15 -2.58
C MET A 722 -10.58 16.84 -2.42
N ASP A 723 -10.89 15.84 -1.59
CA ASP A 723 -12.25 15.56 -1.12
C ASP A 723 -12.97 16.84 -0.64
N GLY A 724 -14.30 16.85 -0.77
CA GLY A 724 -15.20 17.84 -0.20
C GLY A 724 -16.03 17.20 0.91
N ASN A 725 -17.36 17.31 0.84
CA ASN A 725 -18.27 16.60 1.74
C ASN A 725 -18.02 15.07 1.66
N ALA A 726 -17.74 14.59 0.44
CA ALA A 726 -17.26 13.26 0.09
C ALA A 726 -16.20 13.36 -1.03
N PHE A 727 -16.14 12.41 -1.96
CA PHE A 727 -15.22 12.42 -3.11
C PHE A 727 -15.22 13.72 -3.94
N SER A 728 -14.12 13.98 -4.66
CA SER A 728 -14.00 15.13 -5.56
C SER A 728 -14.45 14.81 -6.99
N GLY A 729 -15.61 15.33 -7.38
CA GLY A 729 -16.17 15.25 -8.73
C GLY A 729 -15.35 15.91 -9.86
N ARG A 730 -14.13 16.40 -9.59
CA ARG A 730 -13.18 16.95 -10.59
C ARG A 730 -12.07 15.99 -11.00
N PHE A 731 -11.79 14.97 -10.19
CA PHE A 731 -10.61 14.12 -10.32
C PHE A 731 -10.39 13.56 -11.73
N TYR A 732 -11.47 13.17 -12.43
CA TYR A 732 -11.37 12.56 -13.75
C TYR A 732 -10.98 13.56 -14.86
N SER A 733 -11.32 14.85 -14.70
CA SER A 733 -10.82 15.89 -15.60
C SER A 733 -9.36 16.22 -15.33
N PHE A 734 -8.92 16.14 -14.07
CA PHE A 734 -7.51 16.33 -13.69
C PHE A 734 -6.64 15.20 -14.26
N LEU A 735 -7.08 13.94 -14.18
CA LEU A 735 -6.39 12.80 -14.80
C LEU A 735 -6.36 12.87 -16.33
N LYS A 736 -7.38 13.46 -16.98
CA LYS A 736 -7.40 13.69 -18.44
C LYS A 736 -6.44 14.78 -18.85
N SER A 737 -6.38 15.88 -18.10
CA SER A 737 -5.44 16.97 -18.37
C SER A 737 -4.01 16.48 -18.37
N ARG A 738 -3.17 17.06 -19.21
CA ARG A 738 -1.74 16.71 -19.37
C ARG A 738 -0.88 17.20 -18.19
N SER A 739 -1.36 17.05 -16.96
CA SER A 739 -0.81 17.62 -15.72
C SER A 739 -0.71 16.58 -14.60
N LEU A 740 0.31 16.69 -13.75
CA LEU A 740 0.52 15.78 -12.64
C LEU A 740 -0.55 16.00 -11.57
N THR A 741 -1.43 15.01 -11.39
CA THR A 741 -2.47 15.05 -10.36
C THR A 741 -1.95 14.52 -9.03
N TYR A 742 -2.13 15.31 -7.97
CA TYR A 742 -1.94 14.94 -6.57
C TYR A 742 -3.32 14.74 -5.95
N LYS A 743 -3.58 13.63 -5.25
CA LYS A 743 -4.89 13.36 -4.62
C LYS A 743 -4.76 13.21 -3.12
N MET A 744 -5.40 14.10 -2.38
CA MET A 744 -5.70 13.91 -0.95
C MET A 744 -7.17 13.49 -0.83
N ALA A 745 -7.39 12.22 -0.53
CA ALA A 745 -8.72 11.66 -0.35
C ALA A 745 -8.73 10.59 0.74
N VAL A 746 -9.77 10.62 1.58
CA VAL A 746 -10.09 9.60 2.58
C VAL A 746 -11.30 8.78 2.12
N PHE A 747 -12.18 9.37 1.31
CA PHE A 747 -13.27 8.66 0.65
C PHE A 747 -12.74 7.67 -0.38
N ARG A 748 -13.31 6.46 -0.36
CA ARG A 748 -13.06 5.40 -1.33
C ARG A 748 -14.15 5.44 -2.40
N GLU A 749 -13.71 5.31 -3.65
CA GLU A 749 -14.57 5.32 -4.84
C GLU A 749 -14.56 3.93 -5.51
N TRP A 750 -15.38 3.71 -6.54
CA TRP A 750 -15.49 2.42 -7.24
C TRP A 750 -14.19 1.94 -7.93
N HIS A 751 -13.27 2.86 -8.23
CA HIS A 751 -12.13 2.66 -9.12
C HIS A 751 -10.81 2.30 -8.39
N ASN A 752 -10.85 1.86 -7.12
CA ASN A 752 -9.65 1.64 -6.30
C ASN A 752 -8.67 0.58 -6.86
N GLU A 753 -9.17 -0.46 -7.54
CA GLU A 753 -8.30 -1.42 -8.23
C GLU A 753 -7.83 -0.94 -9.62
N TRP A 754 -8.49 0.09 -10.15
CA TRP A 754 -8.34 0.58 -11.54
C TRP A 754 -7.39 1.78 -11.64
N LEU A 755 -7.22 2.55 -10.56
CA LEU A 755 -6.20 3.60 -10.45
C LEU A 755 -5.17 3.25 -9.37
N ARG A 756 -3.88 3.43 -9.68
CA ARG A 756 -2.78 3.11 -8.78
C ARG A 756 -2.01 4.37 -8.39
N PRO A 757 -1.80 4.64 -7.09
CA PRO A 757 -0.94 5.73 -6.63
C PRO A 757 0.50 5.50 -7.14
N TRP A 758 1.25 6.58 -7.32
CA TRP A 758 2.60 6.60 -7.91
C TRP A 758 2.67 6.17 -9.39
N VAL A 759 1.60 5.63 -9.96
CA VAL A 759 1.50 5.28 -11.38
C VAL A 759 0.64 6.28 -12.16
N HIS A 760 -0.54 6.65 -11.64
CA HIS A 760 -1.49 7.57 -12.30
C HIS A 760 -1.74 8.88 -11.54
N TYR A 761 -1.35 8.96 -10.25
CA TYR A 761 -1.47 10.16 -9.43
C TYR A 761 -0.55 10.05 -8.21
N ILE A 762 -0.22 11.18 -7.59
CA ILE A 762 0.60 11.24 -6.36
C ILE A 762 -0.33 11.27 -5.13
N PRO A 763 -0.22 10.34 -4.17
CA PRO A 763 -1.06 10.38 -2.97
C PRO A 763 -0.55 11.45 -1.99
N PHE A 764 -1.46 12.25 -1.45
CA PHE A 764 -1.20 13.23 -0.39
C PHE A 764 -1.88 12.81 0.92
N SER A 765 -1.15 12.91 2.03
CA SER A 765 -1.66 12.73 3.38
C SER A 765 -2.46 13.95 3.87
N LEU A 766 -3.19 13.77 4.97
CA LEU A 766 -3.83 14.88 5.71
C LEU A 766 -2.86 15.65 6.63
N ILE A 767 -1.70 15.05 6.92
CA ILE A 767 -0.68 15.64 7.78
C ILE A 767 0.07 16.70 6.96
N GLY A 768 0.62 16.30 5.81
CA GLY A 768 1.23 17.17 4.82
C GLY A 768 2.69 17.52 5.06
N ASP A 769 3.44 16.64 5.72
CA ASP A 769 4.89 16.80 5.90
C ASP A 769 5.64 16.66 4.56
N GLU A 770 5.10 15.84 3.67
CA GLU A 770 5.57 15.57 2.32
C GLU A 770 5.13 16.62 1.27
N HIS A 771 4.11 17.44 1.55
CA HIS A 771 3.42 18.23 0.51
C HIS A 771 4.35 19.17 -0.26
N LEU A 772 5.18 19.96 0.45
CA LEU A 772 6.11 20.88 -0.21
C LEU A 772 7.22 20.13 -0.94
N ASP A 773 7.69 19.03 -0.35
CA ASP A 773 8.80 18.27 -0.90
C ASP A 773 8.45 17.61 -2.24
N LEU A 774 7.32 16.92 -2.29
CA LEU A 774 6.81 16.30 -3.52
C LEU A 774 6.61 17.36 -4.62
N VAL A 775 5.98 18.50 -4.30
CA VAL A 775 5.81 19.59 -5.27
C VAL A 775 7.16 20.12 -5.75
N ARG A 776 8.13 20.37 -4.85
CA ARG A 776 9.48 20.83 -5.24
C ARG A 776 10.15 19.83 -6.18
N TRP A 777 10.14 18.54 -5.80
CA TRP A 777 10.81 17.46 -6.52
C TRP A 777 10.21 17.27 -7.92
N PHE A 778 8.90 17.11 -8.03
CA PHE A 778 8.21 16.99 -9.31
C PHE A 778 8.21 18.30 -10.14
N SER A 779 8.40 19.46 -9.53
CA SER A 779 8.65 20.73 -10.26
C SER A 779 10.08 20.84 -10.78
N GLY A 780 11.02 20.03 -10.30
CA GLY A 780 12.42 20.06 -10.72
C GLY A 780 13.24 21.28 -10.27
N VAL A 781 12.72 22.11 -9.36
CA VAL A 781 13.34 23.41 -9.01
C VAL A 781 14.28 23.30 -7.81
N GLU A 782 15.53 23.73 -8.00
CA GLU A 782 16.56 23.88 -6.95
C GLU A 782 16.73 25.35 -6.56
N VAL A 783 16.28 25.74 -5.36
CA VAL A 783 16.54 27.09 -4.83
C VAL A 783 17.97 27.19 -4.29
N LYS A 784 18.88 27.69 -5.12
CA LYS A 784 20.28 27.91 -4.76
C LYS A 784 20.45 29.23 -4.01
N LYS A 785 21.00 29.17 -2.79
CA LYS A 785 21.44 30.36 -2.04
C LYS A 785 22.61 31.01 -2.79
N GLY A 786 22.37 32.15 -3.43
CA GLY A 786 23.43 33.03 -3.91
C GLY A 786 23.99 33.88 -2.76
N GLU A 787 25.22 34.37 -2.92
CA GLU A 787 25.78 35.37 -2.01
C GLU A 787 25.06 36.72 -2.22
N GLY A 788 24.28 37.15 -1.22
CA GLY A 788 23.67 38.48 -1.16
C GLY A 788 22.15 38.54 -1.32
N GLU A 789 21.52 37.67 -2.11
CA GLU A 789 20.08 37.75 -2.42
C GLU A 789 19.30 36.45 -2.16
N LYS A 790 18.11 36.58 -1.56
CA LYS A 790 17.09 35.51 -1.56
C LYS A 790 16.50 35.36 -2.97
N LYS A 791 17.02 34.45 -3.79
CA LYS A 791 16.27 33.98 -4.96
C LYS A 791 15.10 33.10 -4.51
N GLU A 792 13.90 33.46 -4.94
CA GLU A 792 12.73 32.57 -4.88
C GLU A 792 12.84 31.48 -5.95
N ALA A 793 12.07 30.40 -5.80
CA ALA A 793 11.85 29.40 -6.84
C ALA A 793 11.22 30.06 -8.07
N ASP A 794 11.79 29.84 -9.25
CA ASP A 794 11.15 30.29 -10.49
C ASP A 794 10.00 29.35 -10.92
N LYS A 795 9.23 29.79 -11.92
CA LYS A 795 8.19 29.00 -12.60
C LYS A 795 8.70 28.39 -13.92
N GLY A 796 10.00 28.50 -14.19
CA GLY A 796 10.69 28.17 -15.44
C GLY A 796 11.01 26.69 -15.59
N GLY A 797 10.00 25.83 -15.38
CA GLY A 797 10.13 24.39 -15.66
C GLY A 797 10.37 24.08 -17.14
N ASN A 798 10.33 22.79 -17.47
CA ASN A 798 10.95 22.15 -18.65
C ASN A 798 12.46 21.91 -18.46
N GLY A 799 12.87 21.68 -17.22
CA GLY A 799 14.23 21.30 -16.88
C GLY A 799 14.48 19.79 -17.05
N ASP A 800 15.74 19.42 -17.27
CA ASP A 800 16.16 18.02 -17.46
C ASP A 800 16.13 17.14 -16.19
N SER A 801 15.55 17.63 -15.09
CA SER A 801 15.53 16.95 -13.78
C SER A 801 14.79 15.60 -13.82
N LEU A 802 15.22 14.65 -12.97
CA LEU A 802 14.54 13.35 -12.83
C LEU A 802 13.09 13.52 -12.33
N GLY A 803 12.87 14.45 -11.41
CA GLY A 803 11.55 14.71 -10.84
C GLY A 803 10.57 15.30 -11.85
N GLU A 804 10.95 16.30 -12.64
CA GLU A 804 10.07 16.83 -13.69
C GLU A 804 9.81 15.80 -14.81
N LYS A 805 10.81 14.99 -15.18
CA LYS A 805 10.61 13.88 -16.12
C LYS A 805 9.60 12.87 -15.59
N LYS A 806 9.70 12.48 -14.32
CA LYS A 806 8.69 11.60 -13.70
C LYS A 806 7.33 12.27 -13.52
N ALA A 807 7.26 13.59 -13.32
CA ALA A 807 6.01 14.33 -13.30
C ALA A 807 5.28 14.21 -14.65
N ARG A 808 6.02 14.46 -15.75
CA ARG A 808 5.53 14.34 -17.12
C ARG A 808 5.12 12.90 -17.44
N GLU A 809 5.95 11.91 -17.15
CA GLU A 809 5.66 10.49 -17.40
C GLU A 809 4.35 10.03 -16.71
N ILE A 810 4.10 10.47 -15.47
CA ILE A 810 2.88 10.13 -14.74
C ILE A 810 1.66 10.88 -15.32
N ALA A 811 1.82 12.14 -15.72
CA ALA A 811 0.75 12.95 -16.32
C ALA A 811 0.33 12.43 -17.71
N GLU A 812 1.28 12.15 -18.61
CA GLU A 812 0.99 11.57 -19.92
C GLU A 812 0.33 10.18 -19.78
N ARG A 813 0.77 9.39 -18.80
CA ARG A 813 0.17 8.08 -18.47
C ARG A 813 -1.21 8.19 -17.83
N SER A 814 -1.50 9.20 -17.01
CA SER A 814 -2.85 9.42 -16.46
C SER A 814 -3.83 9.82 -17.55
N THR A 815 -3.41 10.68 -18.49
CA THR A 815 -4.20 11.04 -19.68
C THR A 815 -4.51 9.78 -20.49
N GLU A 816 -3.48 9.00 -20.86
CA GLU A 816 -3.64 7.77 -21.65
C GLU A 816 -4.55 6.73 -20.96
N TRP A 817 -4.35 6.50 -19.66
CA TRP A 817 -5.11 5.50 -18.91
C TRP A 817 -6.57 5.93 -18.69
N SER A 818 -6.83 7.21 -18.43
CA SER A 818 -8.20 7.73 -18.31
C SER A 818 -9.01 7.51 -19.59
N GLY A 819 -8.37 7.65 -20.77
CA GLY A 819 -8.97 7.36 -22.07
C GLY A 819 -9.21 5.87 -22.36
N LYS A 820 -8.68 4.96 -21.54
CA LYS A 820 -8.76 3.49 -21.73
C LYS A 820 -9.60 2.75 -20.69
N ALA A 821 -9.67 3.26 -19.47
CA ALA A 821 -10.29 2.56 -18.33
C ALA A 821 -11.31 3.40 -17.55
N LEU A 822 -11.46 4.70 -17.86
CA LEU A 822 -12.41 5.61 -17.19
C LEU A 822 -13.45 6.19 -18.18
N ARG A 823 -13.76 5.46 -19.25
CA ARG A 823 -14.78 5.84 -20.25
C ARG A 823 -16.17 5.50 -19.72
N ASN A 824 -17.23 6.14 -20.23
CA ASN A 824 -18.60 5.82 -19.85
C ASN A 824 -18.96 4.32 -19.96
N VAL A 825 -18.37 3.61 -20.93
CA VAL A 825 -18.59 2.17 -21.11
C VAL A 825 -17.90 1.28 -20.07
N ASP A 826 -16.83 1.78 -19.43
CA ASP A 826 -16.18 1.11 -18.30
C ASP A 826 -17.06 1.18 -17.05
N PHE A 827 -17.73 2.32 -16.82
CA PHE A 827 -18.74 2.49 -15.76
C PHE A 827 -19.91 1.54 -15.98
N GLU A 828 -20.43 1.47 -17.21
CA GLU A 828 -21.51 0.56 -17.60
C GLU A 828 -21.12 -0.91 -17.37
N ALA A 829 -19.90 -1.32 -17.77
CA ALA A 829 -19.41 -2.68 -17.54
C ALA A 829 -19.25 -3.02 -16.05
N TRP A 830 -18.81 -2.06 -15.22
CA TRP A 830 -18.66 -2.25 -13.78
C TRP A 830 -20.01 -2.28 -13.05
N LEU A 831 -20.96 -1.41 -13.43
CA LEU A 831 -22.32 -1.41 -12.90
C LEU A 831 -23.09 -2.68 -13.31
N PHE A 832 -22.93 -3.14 -14.56
CA PHE A 832 -23.51 -4.41 -15.03
C PHE A 832 -23.02 -5.56 -14.15
N ARG A 833 -21.71 -5.62 -13.89
CA ARG A 833 -21.15 -6.64 -13.00
C ARG A 833 -21.76 -6.56 -11.61
N LEU A 834 -21.77 -5.38 -10.99
CA LEU A 834 -22.34 -5.17 -9.65
C LEU A 834 -23.79 -5.66 -9.57
N LEU A 835 -24.62 -5.36 -10.56
CA LEU A 835 -26.04 -5.71 -10.53
C LEU A 835 -26.30 -7.19 -10.84
N LEU A 836 -25.42 -7.91 -11.54
CA LEU A 836 -25.47 -9.38 -11.62
C LEU A 836 -25.10 -10.04 -10.28
N GLU A 837 -24.03 -9.58 -9.63
CA GLU A 837 -23.60 -10.11 -8.32
C GLU A 837 -24.65 -9.81 -7.23
N TYR A 838 -25.16 -8.57 -7.18
CA TYR A 838 -26.24 -8.16 -6.27
C TYR A 838 -27.55 -8.88 -6.56
N GLY A 839 -27.92 -9.01 -7.85
CA GLY A 839 -29.07 -9.79 -8.30
C GLY A 839 -29.03 -11.22 -7.78
N ARG A 840 -27.86 -11.88 -7.82
CA ARG A 840 -27.67 -13.19 -7.20
C ARG A 840 -27.83 -13.14 -5.68
N VAL A 841 -27.23 -12.16 -4.99
CA VAL A 841 -27.31 -12.04 -3.52
C VAL A 841 -28.76 -11.95 -3.01
N ILE A 842 -29.67 -11.34 -3.79
CA ILE A 842 -31.10 -11.16 -3.46
C ILE A 842 -32.05 -12.17 -4.11
N ASP A 843 -31.54 -13.17 -4.85
CA ASP A 843 -32.34 -14.25 -5.43
C ASP A 843 -32.70 -15.30 -4.34
N ASP A 844 -33.92 -15.85 -4.38
CA ASP A 844 -34.34 -16.89 -3.43
C ASP A 844 -33.67 -18.25 -3.71
N ASP A 845 -33.24 -18.51 -4.95
CA ASP A 845 -32.49 -19.71 -5.38
C ASP A 845 -30.97 -19.42 -5.54
N ARG A 846 -30.45 -18.34 -4.92
CA ARG A 846 -29.05 -17.90 -5.02
C ARG A 846 -27.99 -18.96 -4.77
N GLU A 847 -28.37 -20.01 -4.04
CA GLU A 847 -27.53 -21.14 -3.68
C GLU A 847 -27.41 -22.22 -4.77
N ASN A 848 -28.26 -22.18 -5.81
CA ASN A 848 -28.25 -23.15 -6.91
C ASN A 848 -28.10 -22.48 -8.29
N ILE A 849 -28.23 -21.16 -8.39
CA ILE A 849 -27.97 -20.40 -9.63
C ILE A 849 -26.52 -19.90 -9.74
N GLY A 850 -26.07 -19.66 -10.97
CA GLY A 850 -24.71 -19.22 -11.30
C GLY A 850 -24.27 -19.68 -12.69
N TYR A 851 -23.14 -19.18 -13.18
CA TYR A 851 -22.58 -19.57 -14.47
C TYR A 851 -21.59 -20.76 -14.32
N PRO A 852 -21.88 -21.94 -14.91
CA PRO A 852 -21.02 -23.12 -14.78
C PRO A 852 -19.76 -23.07 -15.66
N GLY A 853 -19.70 -22.18 -16.64
CA GLY A 853 -18.61 -22.07 -17.61
C GLY A 853 -19.11 -22.09 -19.07
N PRO A 854 -18.22 -21.86 -20.04
CA PRO A 854 -18.50 -22.03 -21.47
C PRO A 854 -18.57 -23.50 -21.89
#